data_AF-A0A9D6NAL3-F1
#
_entry.id   AF-A0A9D6NAL3-F1
#
_cell.length_a   1.000
_cell.length_b   1.000
_cell.length_c   1.000
_cell.angle_alpha   90.00
_cell.angle_beta   90.00
_cell.angle_gamma   90.00
#
_symmetry.space_group_name_H-M   'P 1'
#
loop_
_entity.id
_entity.type
_entity.pdbx_description
1 polymer ?
#
loop_
_entity_poly.entity_id
_entity_poly.type
_entity_poly.pdbx_seq_one_letter_code
_entity_poly.pdbx_strand_id
1 'polypeptide(L)'
;MFVVLKYGGTSVSTVERWSTIASVVRERLAEGVEPVVVCSALAGISDRLEQLVQKALLDEHHGLLDEVRNRHLQLAGDLGVPAEVLLREWLELLERLSTGLSLTGEATPRLQAQVMACGELMATRLGAEYLRGQGLEVRWWDARTLLRAVPSGTGAQRAYLSATCSFEADPEQQSRLRGSGAAVHLTQGFIASNAKGETVLLGRGGSDTSAAYLAARLEASRLEIWTDVPGMYTADPRHVPTARMLRLLDYQEAQELATVGARVLHPRCLEPVRQRSIPLEIRCTQEPAMEGTRIVSRAATRGQVKAVSSKSGVILISAEALGMWQEVGFLAHLFDCYQRHGLSIDLVATSETNVTVTLDVKTNALERTTLEPLLADLSQFCKPDTVYPCATVSLVGTRIRSLLHRLGPALELFEEERVHLVSQAASDLNLTFVVDEDQAPKLLSRLHALLFSQPAADEVFGPTWQEQFQQIEPEAEVGGDWWPRKRDQLLSIAAEGTPVYVYDREVLEQCARELLGLESIDRLLYSMKANSNAEVLGVFHELGLSFECVSPGELEWLLRLYPDLGRDRVLYTPNFASREDYEAGFRAGARVTLDNLEPLETWPDVFRGRELFLRMDPGEGGGHHRHVRTAGPLSKFGISPDRLARLRELVKGLDIQVVGLHAHGGSGIKGTQKWASIANFLARIAESFPQVRVLDLGGGLSVPEKAGDAPLDLRELDERLLAFRRVHPQFELWLEPGRYLVARAGVLLARVNQTKIKGDRIFVGVDAGMNCLIRPALYGAYHRIVNLSRWGQPPAVLADVVGPICETGDFLGHDRRLPATVPGDVLLVGNAGAYGRAMSSDYNLRPRGGERLLV
;
A
#
# COMPACT_ATOMS: atom_id res chain seq x y z
N MET A 1 -12.87 35.43 23.56
CA MET A 1 -13.52 34.11 23.34
C MET A 1 -12.48 33.03 23.61
N PHE A 2 -12.87 31.90 24.20
CA PHE A 2 -11.89 30.83 24.47
C PHE A 2 -11.49 30.10 23.18
N VAL A 3 -10.25 29.62 23.15
CA VAL A 3 -9.77 28.61 22.19
C VAL A 3 -9.09 27.50 22.98
N VAL A 4 -9.40 26.24 22.70
CA VAL A 4 -8.78 25.11 23.40
C VAL A 4 -7.70 24.51 22.52
N LEU A 5 -6.47 24.40 23.05
CA LEU A 5 -5.30 23.87 22.35
C LEU A 5 -4.86 22.58 23.04
N LYS A 6 -5.01 21.43 22.38
CA LYS A 6 -4.57 20.14 22.93
C LYS A 6 -3.24 19.73 22.33
N TYR A 7 -2.28 19.37 23.18
CA TYR A 7 -0.98 18.82 22.76
C TYR A 7 -0.80 17.38 23.25
N GLY A 8 -0.46 16.48 22.33
CA GLY A 8 -0.14 15.09 22.65
C GLY A 8 1.24 14.90 23.30
N GLY A 9 1.55 13.68 23.75
CA GLY A 9 2.79 13.42 24.50
C GLY A 9 4.08 13.75 23.73
N THR A 10 4.13 13.45 22.44
CA THR A 10 5.27 13.82 21.56
C THR A 10 5.43 15.34 21.43
N SER A 11 4.35 16.09 21.59
CA SER A 11 4.33 17.55 21.50
C SER A 11 4.72 18.27 22.79
N VAL A 12 4.96 17.54 23.88
CA VAL A 12 5.33 18.14 25.19
C VAL A 12 6.62 17.54 25.77
N SER A 13 7.34 16.73 24.99
CA SER A 13 8.49 15.95 25.48
C SER A 13 9.85 16.64 25.31
N THR A 14 9.94 17.76 24.59
CA THR A 14 11.22 18.45 24.34
C THR A 14 11.07 19.97 24.45
N VAL A 15 12.20 20.67 24.61
CA VAL A 15 12.24 22.14 24.73
C VAL A 15 11.79 22.81 23.44
N GLU A 16 12.18 22.30 22.27
CA GLU A 16 11.79 22.83 20.97
C GLU A 16 10.27 22.81 20.80
N ARG A 17 9.63 21.75 21.30
CA ARG A 17 8.17 21.61 21.27
C ARG A 17 7.50 22.60 22.24
N TRP A 18 8.02 22.77 23.45
CA TRP A 18 7.52 23.79 24.37
C TRP A 18 7.72 25.22 23.85
N SER A 19 8.82 25.49 23.16
CA SER A 19 9.06 26.76 22.46
C SER A 19 8.01 26.98 21.37
N THR A 20 7.68 25.93 20.62
CA THR A 20 6.61 25.96 19.62
C THR A 20 5.25 26.25 20.27
N ILE A 21 4.92 25.60 21.38
CA ILE A 21 3.70 25.86 22.16
C ILE A 21 3.64 27.34 22.57
N ALA A 22 4.75 27.90 23.08
CA ALA A 22 4.83 29.30 23.46
C ALA A 22 4.56 30.24 22.27
N SER A 23 5.12 29.93 21.10
CA SER A 23 4.90 30.70 19.86
C SER A 23 3.44 30.66 19.42
N VAL A 24 2.83 29.48 19.37
CA VAL A 24 1.41 29.31 18.99
C VAL A 24 0.51 30.05 19.99
N VAL A 25 0.77 29.94 21.29
CA VAL A 25 -0.01 30.66 22.31
C VAL A 25 0.07 32.18 22.12
N ARG A 26 1.25 32.73 21.80
CA ARG A 26 1.40 34.16 21.49
C ARG A 26 0.61 34.58 20.27
N GLU A 27 0.61 33.77 19.22
CA GLU A 27 -0.19 34.02 18.01
C GLU A 27 -1.69 34.08 18.33
N ARG A 28 -2.20 33.13 19.13
CA ARG A 28 -3.60 33.12 19.55
C ARG A 28 -3.96 34.30 20.45
N LEU A 29 -3.06 34.72 21.33
CA LEU A 29 -3.26 35.94 22.12
C LEU A 29 -3.34 37.18 21.21
N ALA A 30 -2.52 37.25 20.15
CA ALA A 30 -2.56 38.33 19.17
C ALA A 30 -3.84 38.34 18.32
N GLU A 31 -4.46 37.18 18.09
CA GLU A 31 -5.81 37.06 17.50
C GLU A 31 -6.94 37.60 18.41
N GLY A 32 -6.65 37.90 19.68
CA GLY A 32 -7.64 38.36 20.66
C GLY A 32 -8.49 37.24 21.27
N VAL A 33 -8.01 35.98 21.21
CA VAL A 33 -8.65 34.84 21.88
C VAL A 33 -7.92 34.45 23.17
N GLU A 34 -8.62 33.76 24.07
CA GLU A 34 -8.13 33.32 25.38
C GLU A 34 -7.73 31.82 25.31
N PRO A 35 -6.43 31.46 25.31
CA PRO A 35 -6.00 30.07 25.12
C PRO A 35 -6.13 29.23 26.39
N VAL A 36 -6.78 28.07 26.24
CA VAL A 36 -6.81 26.98 27.23
C VAL A 36 -5.99 25.81 26.69
N VAL A 37 -4.79 25.65 27.22
CA VAL A 37 -3.82 24.64 26.79
C VAL A 37 -4.03 23.35 27.60
N VAL A 38 -4.27 22.24 26.92
CA VAL A 38 -4.50 20.90 27.48
C VAL A 38 -3.36 19.99 27.05
N CYS A 39 -2.58 19.46 27.99
CA CYS A 39 -1.44 18.59 27.65
C CYS A 39 -1.61 17.16 28.16
N SER A 40 -1.13 16.21 27.37
CA SER A 40 -0.90 14.82 27.81
C SER A 40 0.38 14.68 28.64
N ALA A 41 0.62 13.49 29.20
CA ALA A 41 1.91 13.12 29.77
C ALA A 41 2.99 13.05 28.68
N LEU A 42 4.27 13.05 29.07
CA LEU A 42 5.39 12.91 28.13
C LEU A 42 5.30 11.57 27.35
N ALA A 43 5.83 11.53 26.13
CA ALA A 43 5.67 10.41 25.20
C ALA A 43 6.09 9.05 25.80
N GLY A 44 5.16 8.12 26.03
CA GLY A 44 5.45 6.81 26.64
C GLY A 44 5.66 6.82 28.16
N ILE A 45 5.30 7.91 28.88
CA ILE A 45 5.18 7.88 30.35
C ILE A 45 3.93 7.11 30.76
N SER A 46 2.79 7.32 30.11
CA SER A 46 1.55 6.62 30.45
C SER A 46 1.71 5.09 30.36
N ASP A 47 2.36 4.59 29.29
CA ASP A 47 2.64 3.15 29.14
C ASP A 47 3.56 2.63 30.26
N ARG A 48 4.57 3.42 30.66
CA ARG A 48 5.47 3.08 31.77
C ARG A 48 4.74 3.08 33.11
N LEU A 49 3.82 4.02 33.35
CA LEU A 49 3.01 4.07 34.55
C LEU A 49 2.05 2.87 34.62
N GLU A 50 1.49 2.44 33.49
CA GLU A 50 0.67 1.24 33.42
C GLU A 50 1.49 -0.02 33.72
N GLN A 51 2.68 -0.15 33.12
CA GLN A 51 3.63 -1.22 33.42
C GLN A 51 4.11 -1.18 34.86
N LEU A 52 4.31 0.01 35.43
CA LEU A 52 4.72 0.21 36.81
C LEU A 52 3.68 -0.37 37.76
N VAL A 53 2.38 -0.20 37.49
CA VAL A 53 1.35 -0.83 38.31
C VAL A 53 1.48 -2.36 38.27
N GLN A 54 1.67 -2.94 37.09
CA GLN A 54 1.80 -4.40 36.96
C GLN A 54 3.06 -4.94 37.65
N LYS A 55 4.21 -4.25 37.49
CA LYS A 55 5.46 -4.64 38.14
C LYS A 55 5.46 -4.38 39.65
N ALA A 56 4.72 -3.39 40.12
CA ALA A 56 4.61 -3.11 41.55
C ALA A 56 3.97 -4.27 42.30
N LEU A 57 3.01 -4.96 41.69
CA LEU A 57 2.41 -6.19 42.26
C LEU A 57 3.42 -7.32 42.45
N LEU A 58 4.54 -7.29 41.72
CA LEU A 58 5.62 -8.28 41.77
C LEU A 58 6.87 -7.76 42.52
N ASP A 59 6.81 -6.57 43.13
CA ASP A 59 7.95 -5.87 43.74
C ASP A 59 9.11 -5.53 42.77
N GLU A 60 8.85 -5.49 41.46
CA GLU A 60 9.84 -5.23 40.40
C GLU A 60 9.74 -3.79 39.83
N HIS A 61 9.15 -2.86 40.58
CA HIS A 61 8.77 -1.53 40.07
C HIS A 61 9.87 -0.47 40.14
N HIS A 62 10.89 -0.66 41.00
CA HIS A 62 11.92 0.34 41.30
C HIS A 62 12.58 0.93 40.04
N GLY A 63 12.97 0.07 39.07
CA GLY A 63 13.59 0.53 37.83
C GLY A 63 12.67 1.39 36.94
N LEU A 64 11.38 1.02 36.84
CA LEU A 64 10.40 1.80 36.08
C LEU A 64 10.11 3.15 36.74
N LEU A 65 10.09 3.20 38.07
CA LEU A 65 9.91 4.43 38.83
C LEU A 65 11.06 5.40 38.58
N ASP A 66 12.31 4.90 38.59
CA ASP A 66 13.49 5.71 38.27
C ASP A 66 13.50 6.18 36.82
N GLU A 67 13.06 5.36 35.86
CA GLU A 67 12.90 5.80 34.46
C GLU A 67 11.91 6.96 34.32
N VAL A 68 10.75 6.85 34.98
CA VAL A 68 9.73 7.91 34.98
C VAL A 68 10.29 9.18 35.62
N ARG A 69 10.97 9.07 36.75
CA ARG A 69 11.64 10.18 37.43
C ARG A 69 12.68 10.85 36.53
N ASN A 70 13.63 10.08 36.01
CA ASN A 70 14.76 10.58 35.24
C ASN A 70 14.31 11.33 33.98
N ARG A 71 13.28 10.84 33.29
CA ARG A 71 12.71 11.54 32.13
C ARG A 71 12.14 12.92 32.46
N HIS A 72 11.45 13.06 33.59
CA HIS A 72 10.91 14.36 33.99
C HIS A 72 12.00 15.30 34.50
N LEU A 73 13.00 14.78 35.22
CA LEU A 73 14.16 15.56 35.66
C LEU A 73 14.99 16.05 34.47
N GLN A 74 15.20 15.20 33.46
CA GLN A 74 15.89 15.56 32.23
C GLN A 74 15.16 16.70 31.51
N LEU A 75 13.86 16.57 31.24
CA LEU A 75 13.08 17.62 30.61
C LEU A 75 13.11 18.92 31.42
N ALA A 76 13.02 18.84 32.76
CA ALA A 76 13.09 20.01 33.62
C ALA A 76 14.46 20.72 33.53
N GLY A 77 15.55 19.94 33.45
CA GLY A 77 16.90 20.45 33.21
C GLY A 77 17.02 21.13 31.85
N ASP A 78 16.50 20.51 30.79
CA ASP A 78 16.53 21.07 29.44
C ASP A 78 15.69 22.36 29.33
N LEU A 79 14.53 22.41 30.01
CA LEU A 79 13.68 23.61 30.09
C LEU A 79 14.25 24.71 31.00
N GLY A 80 15.25 24.41 31.83
CA GLY A 80 15.83 25.34 32.80
C GLY A 80 14.89 25.68 33.97
N VAL A 81 14.03 24.74 34.40
CA VAL A 81 13.05 24.95 35.49
C VAL A 81 13.40 24.15 36.74
N PRO A 82 13.05 24.61 37.96
CA PRO A 82 13.46 23.97 39.21
C PRO A 82 12.67 22.67 39.49
N ALA A 83 13.18 21.54 38.97
CA ALA A 83 12.53 20.23 39.02
C ALA A 83 12.23 19.76 40.46
N GLU A 84 13.17 19.92 41.38
CA GLU A 84 13.07 19.43 42.77
C GLU A 84 11.94 20.06 43.58
N VAL A 85 11.48 21.25 43.20
CA VAL A 85 10.37 21.94 43.86
C VAL A 85 9.07 21.62 43.15
N LEU A 86 9.09 21.58 41.81
CA LEU A 86 7.90 21.41 40.99
C LEU A 86 7.37 19.97 40.98
N LEU A 87 8.25 18.97 41.08
CA LEU A 87 7.88 17.56 40.92
C LEU A 87 7.77 16.78 42.23
N ARG A 88 8.25 17.34 43.35
CA ARG A 88 8.37 16.67 44.65
C ARG A 88 7.09 15.96 45.09
N GLU A 89 5.98 16.69 45.12
CA GLU A 89 4.68 16.18 45.55
C GLU A 89 4.26 14.91 44.79
N TRP A 90 4.47 14.91 43.47
CA TRP A 90 4.05 13.82 42.59
C TRP A 90 5.01 12.64 42.59
N LEU A 91 6.32 12.89 42.70
CA LEU A 91 7.31 11.83 42.83
C LEU A 91 7.15 11.09 44.17
N GLU A 92 6.96 11.83 45.28
CA GLU A 92 6.68 11.24 46.60
C GLU A 92 5.33 10.51 46.63
N LEU A 93 4.33 11.00 45.90
CA LEU A 93 3.06 10.28 45.74
C LEU A 93 3.26 8.98 44.96
N LEU A 94 4.00 9.02 43.85
CA LEU A 94 4.25 7.84 43.01
C LEU A 94 5.00 6.76 43.78
N GLU A 95 6.03 7.13 44.56
CA GLU A 95 6.74 6.20 45.46
C GLU A 95 5.78 5.56 46.47
N ARG A 96 5.02 6.37 47.21
CA ARG A 96 4.08 5.86 48.22
C ARG A 96 3.03 4.92 47.62
N LEU A 97 2.50 5.25 46.44
CA LEU A 97 1.53 4.39 45.74
C LEU A 97 2.18 3.09 45.27
N SER A 98 3.39 3.14 44.74
CA SER A 98 4.11 1.95 44.24
C SER A 98 4.46 0.99 45.38
N THR A 99 4.98 1.52 46.49
CA THR A 99 5.23 0.74 47.71
C THR A 99 3.93 0.17 48.26
N GLY A 100 2.84 0.96 48.29
CA GLY A 100 1.52 0.49 48.72
C GLY A 100 1.02 -0.69 47.89
N LEU A 101 1.11 -0.61 46.56
CA LEU A 101 0.73 -1.69 45.64
C LEU A 101 1.55 -2.97 45.87
N SER A 102 2.84 -2.82 46.11
CA SER A 102 3.74 -3.95 46.39
C SER A 102 3.44 -4.62 47.72
N LEU A 103 3.08 -3.85 48.75
CA LEU A 103 2.77 -4.38 50.07
C LEU A 103 1.39 -5.06 50.14
N THR A 104 0.40 -4.54 49.40
CA THR A 104 -0.95 -5.10 49.40
C THR A 104 -1.14 -6.23 48.40
N GLY A 105 -0.33 -6.28 47.34
CA GLY A 105 -0.53 -7.21 46.22
C GLY A 105 -1.82 -6.94 45.43
N GLU A 106 -2.42 -5.76 45.59
CA GLU A 106 -3.72 -5.41 45.00
C GLU A 106 -3.67 -4.07 44.26
N ALA A 107 -3.98 -4.09 42.96
CA ALA A 107 -4.10 -2.88 42.14
C ALA A 107 -5.57 -2.52 41.88
N THR A 108 -6.20 -1.81 42.84
CA THR A 108 -7.56 -1.33 42.63
C THR A 108 -7.63 -0.29 41.49
N PRO A 109 -8.73 -0.21 40.72
CA PRO A 109 -8.89 0.78 39.65
C PRO A 109 -8.68 2.23 40.10
N ARG A 110 -9.01 2.52 41.37
CA ARG A 110 -8.79 3.83 41.99
C ARG A 110 -7.30 4.15 42.14
N LEU A 111 -6.49 3.20 42.62
CA LEU A 111 -5.05 3.39 42.78
C LEU A 111 -4.37 3.50 41.40
N GLN A 112 -4.79 2.68 40.45
CA GLN A 112 -4.37 2.78 39.05
C GLN A 112 -4.61 4.18 38.48
N ALA A 113 -5.81 4.74 38.68
CA ALA A 113 -6.12 6.10 38.24
C ALA A 113 -5.20 7.17 38.83
N GLN A 114 -4.82 7.04 40.11
CA GLN A 114 -3.91 7.98 40.78
C GLN A 114 -2.47 7.89 40.25
N VAL A 115 -1.95 6.66 40.05
CA VAL A 115 -0.62 6.44 39.48
C VAL A 115 -0.54 7.04 38.09
N MET A 116 -1.52 6.73 37.23
CA MET A 116 -1.55 7.19 35.84
C MET A 116 -1.64 8.72 35.74
N ALA A 117 -2.43 9.37 36.59
CA ALA A 117 -2.61 10.83 36.58
C ALA A 117 -1.33 11.62 36.88
N CYS A 118 -0.34 11.01 37.56
CA CYS A 118 0.92 11.67 37.86
C CYS A 118 1.67 12.11 36.59
N GLY A 119 1.51 11.39 35.48
CA GLY A 119 2.13 11.72 34.21
C GLY A 119 1.72 13.10 33.68
N GLU A 120 0.42 13.38 33.55
CA GLU A 120 -0.03 14.70 33.08
C GLU A 120 0.25 15.82 34.09
N LEU A 121 0.11 15.53 35.39
CA LEU A 121 0.34 16.49 36.46
C LEU A 121 1.79 17.00 36.42
N MET A 122 2.76 16.09 36.34
CA MET A 122 4.19 16.45 36.26
C MET A 122 4.50 17.21 34.96
N ALA A 123 4.06 16.71 33.80
CA ALA A 123 4.35 17.34 32.50
C ALA A 123 3.81 18.78 32.42
N THR A 124 2.54 19.00 32.80
CA THR A 124 1.93 20.33 32.78
C THR A 124 2.52 21.27 33.82
N ARG A 125 3.03 20.75 34.95
CA ARG A 125 3.65 21.58 35.98
C ARG A 125 4.96 22.19 35.50
N LEU A 126 5.80 21.38 34.83
CA LEU A 126 7.04 21.85 34.19
C LEU A 126 6.72 22.85 33.07
N GLY A 127 5.75 22.51 32.22
CA GLY A 127 5.32 23.37 31.12
C GLY A 127 4.80 24.75 31.56
N ALA A 128 4.00 24.81 32.64
CA ALA A 128 3.51 26.07 33.17
C ALA A 128 4.65 27.01 33.56
N GLU A 129 5.69 26.47 34.22
CA GLU A 129 6.81 27.28 34.68
C GLU A 129 7.68 27.74 33.52
N TYR A 130 7.92 26.86 32.54
CA TYR A 130 8.64 27.24 31.33
C TYR A 130 7.92 28.38 30.58
N LEU A 131 6.61 28.27 30.37
CA LEU A 131 5.85 29.32 29.67
C LEU A 131 5.87 30.66 30.43
N ARG A 132 5.85 30.65 31.76
CA ARG A 132 6.08 31.87 32.57
C ARG A 132 7.47 32.44 32.37
N GLY A 133 8.49 31.58 32.33
CA GLY A 133 9.87 31.97 32.00
C GLY A 133 10.00 32.59 30.61
N GLN A 134 9.11 32.23 29.67
CA GLN A 134 8.99 32.84 28.34
C GLN A 134 8.16 34.15 28.33
N GLY A 135 7.80 34.71 29.49
CA GLY A 135 7.08 35.97 29.62
C GLY A 135 5.57 35.89 29.39
N LEU A 136 4.97 34.69 29.43
CA LEU A 136 3.52 34.51 29.32
C LEU A 136 2.86 34.49 30.71
N GLU A 137 1.72 35.18 30.85
CA GLU A 137 0.91 35.15 32.07
C GLU A 137 0.09 33.85 32.16
N VAL A 138 0.72 32.78 32.62
CA VAL A 138 0.12 31.43 32.66
C VAL A 138 -0.39 31.03 34.04
N ARG A 139 -1.67 30.67 34.13
CA ARG A 139 -2.27 29.99 35.29
C ARG A 139 -2.34 28.48 35.05
N TRP A 140 -1.75 27.71 35.96
CA TRP A 140 -1.88 26.25 35.96
C TRP A 140 -3.14 25.85 36.73
N TRP A 141 -3.94 24.95 36.14
CA TRP A 141 -5.17 24.41 36.71
C TRP A 141 -5.10 22.90 36.79
N ASP A 142 -5.57 22.35 37.91
CA ASP A 142 -5.79 20.91 38.04
C ASP A 142 -7.10 20.53 37.34
N ALA A 143 -7.01 19.69 36.30
CA ALA A 143 -8.14 19.27 35.47
C ALA A 143 -9.23 18.56 36.29
N ARG A 144 -8.88 17.95 37.43
CA ARG A 144 -9.83 17.33 38.36
C ARG A 144 -10.77 18.35 39.00
N THR A 145 -10.39 19.63 39.01
CA THR A 145 -11.25 20.74 39.46
C THR A 145 -12.10 21.34 38.34
N LEU A 146 -11.79 21.02 37.09
CA LEU A 146 -12.43 21.54 35.89
C LEU A 146 -13.39 20.52 35.24
N LEU A 147 -13.10 19.23 35.36
CA LEU A 147 -13.85 18.13 34.78
C LEU A 147 -14.33 17.19 35.89
N ARG A 148 -15.65 16.97 35.91
CA ARG A 148 -16.31 16.03 36.84
C ARG A 148 -16.99 14.91 36.06
N ALA A 149 -16.67 13.68 36.42
CA ALA A 149 -17.27 12.47 35.88
C ALA A 149 -18.72 12.30 36.36
N VAL A 150 -19.57 11.86 35.45
CA VAL A 150 -20.97 11.55 35.69
C VAL A 150 -21.07 10.10 36.20
N PRO A 151 -21.93 9.79 37.19
CA PRO A 151 -22.15 8.41 37.63
C PRO A 151 -22.56 7.53 36.45
N SER A 152 -21.92 6.37 36.31
CA SER A 152 -22.33 5.35 35.35
C SER A 152 -22.73 4.08 36.11
N GLY A 153 -23.81 3.41 35.70
CA GLY A 153 -24.22 2.12 36.27
C GLY A 153 -23.31 0.94 35.88
N THR A 154 -22.07 1.23 35.48
CA THR A 154 -21.10 0.23 35.01
C THR A 154 -20.15 -0.16 36.14
N GLY A 155 -19.47 -1.31 36.01
CA GLY A 155 -18.55 -1.82 37.03
C GLY A 155 -17.44 -0.84 37.43
N ALA A 156 -16.89 -1.02 38.63
CA ALA A 156 -15.91 -0.11 39.24
C ALA A 156 -14.71 0.21 38.32
N GLN A 157 -14.24 -0.75 37.54
CA GLN A 157 -13.11 -0.56 36.63
C GLN A 157 -13.38 0.51 35.56
N ARG A 158 -14.55 0.46 34.91
CA ARG A 158 -14.94 1.45 33.90
C ARG A 158 -15.20 2.82 34.53
N ALA A 159 -15.76 2.83 35.74
CA ALA A 159 -16.02 4.07 36.49
C ALA A 159 -14.75 4.86 36.84
N TYR A 160 -13.61 4.20 37.07
CA TYR A 160 -12.34 4.85 37.40
C TYR A 160 -11.39 5.02 36.22
N LEU A 161 -11.32 4.06 35.28
CA LEU A 161 -10.31 4.05 34.23
C LEU A 161 -10.81 4.54 32.87
N SER A 162 -12.13 4.64 32.68
CA SER A 162 -12.75 5.10 31.44
C SER A 162 -14.05 5.86 31.70
N ALA A 163 -13.97 6.84 32.60
CA ALA A 163 -15.07 7.69 32.98
C ALA A 163 -15.52 8.63 31.84
N THR A 164 -16.72 9.17 32.00
CA THR A 164 -17.34 10.15 31.09
C THR A 164 -17.70 11.39 31.92
N CYS A 165 -17.40 12.58 31.41
CA CYS A 165 -17.74 13.84 32.08
C CYS A 165 -18.94 14.53 31.43
N SER A 166 -19.61 15.40 32.19
CA SER A 166 -20.56 16.33 31.62
C SER A 166 -19.82 17.43 30.85
N PHE A 167 -20.36 17.76 29.68
CA PHE A 167 -19.82 18.77 28.77
C PHE A 167 -20.85 19.85 28.42
N GLU A 168 -21.88 20.01 29.27
CA GLU A 168 -22.80 21.15 29.18
C GLU A 168 -22.06 22.47 29.46
N ALA A 169 -22.50 23.56 28.83
CA ALA A 169 -21.95 24.89 29.05
C ALA A 169 -21.98 25.27 30.54
N ASP A 170 -20.86 25.77 31.05
CA ASP A 170 -20.67 26.11 32.45
C ASP A 170 -20.25 27.59 32.59
N PRO A 171 -21.21 28.51 32.75
CA PRO A 171 -20.93 29.95 32.90
C PRO A 171 -20.10 30.29 34.15
N GLU A 172 -20.21 29.49 35.22
CA GLU A 172 -19.44 29.70 36.45
C GLU A 172 -17.96 29.39 36.20
N GLN A 173 -17.67 28.28 35.52
CA GLN A 173 -16.32 27.92 35.11
C GLN A 173 -15.73 28.96 34.15
N GLN A 174 -16.50 29.44 33.16
CA GLN A 174 -16.06 30.52 32.26
C GLN A 174 -15.68 31.79 33.03
N SER A 175 -16.51 32.20 34.00
CA SER A 175 -16.26 33.37 34.84
C SER A 175 -15.04 33.18 35.74
N ARG A 176 -14.85 31.98 36.29
CA ARG A 176 -13.70 31.61 37.13
C ARG A 176 -12.38 31.67 36.37
N LEU A 177 -12.36 31.23 35.11
CA LEU A 177 -11.17 31.31 34.26
C LEU A 177 -10.85 32.77 33.93
N ARG A 178 -11.82 33.52 33.41
CA ARG A 178 -11.66 34.96 33.10
C ARG A 178 -11.25 35.79 34.31
N GLY A 179 -11.83 35.52 35.47
CA GLY A 179 -11.56 36.24 36.72
C GLY A 179 -10.20 35.92 37.36
N SER A 180 -9.44 34.95 36.83
CA SER A 180 -8.13 34.60 37.38
C SER A 180 -7.02 35.61 37.07
N GLY A 181 -7.27 36.56 36.16
CA GLY A 181 -6.31 37.57 35.73
C GLY A 181 -5.16 37.06 34.86
N ALA A 182 -5.17 35.78 34.48
CA ALA A 182 -4.15 35.20 33.61
C ALA A 182 -4.59 35.21 32.15
N ALA A 183 -3.67 35.53 31.23
CA ALA A 183 -3.91 35.50 29.80
C ALA A 183 -4.01 34.06 29.22
N VAL A 184 -3.36 33.09 29.87
CA VAL A 184 -3.29 31.70 29.40
C VAL A 184 -3.64 30.72 30.53
N HIS A 185 -4.45 29.71 30.24
CA HIS A 185 -4.82 28.66 31.18
C HIS A 185 -4.22 27.32 30.75
N LEU A 186 -3.32 26.74 31.54
CA LEU A 186 -2.72 25.43 31.28
C LEU A 186 -3.33 24.37 32.19
N THR A 187 -3.76 23.24 31.64
CA THR A 187 -4.32 22.11 32.40
C THR A 187 -3.98 20.75 31.77
N GLN A 188 -4.37 19.68 32.46
CA GLN A 188 -4.10 18.29 32.07
C GLN A 188 -5.22 17.75 31.17
N GLY A 189 -4.85 16.87 30.24
CA GLY A 189 -5.80 15.96 29.60
C GLY A 189 -5.97 14.67 30.42
N PHE A 190 -6.80 13.75 29.93
CA PHE A 190 -6.96 12.36 30.41
C PHE A 190 -7.53 12.16 31.82
N ILE A 191 -7.37 13.13 32.73
CA ILE A 191 -7.77 13.03 34.14
C ILE A 191 -8.99 13.90 34.45
N ALA A 192 -9.80 13.46 35.41
CA ALA A 192 -10.96 14.17 35.96
C ALA A 192 -11.20 13.75 37.43
N SER A 193 -12.20 14.33 38.09
CA SER A 193 -12.67 13.86 39.41
C SER A 193 -14.06 13.22 39.35
N ASN A 194 -14.34 12.29 40.26
CA ASN A 194 -15.70 11.80 40.49
C ASN A 194 -16.46 12.69 41.51
N ALA A 195 -17.72 12.34 41.81
CA ALA A 195 -18.53 13.06 42.79
C ALA A 195 -17.94 13.09 44.22
N LYS A 196 -17.06 12.14 44.56
CA LYS A 196 -16.35 12.07 45.85
C LYS A 196 -15.03 12.85 45.85
N GLY A 197 -14.66 13.48 44.74
CA GLY A 197 -13.39 14.19 44.57
C GLY A 197 -12.20 13.27 44.28
N GLU A 198 -12.42 11.98 44.02
CA GLU A 198 -11.36 11.03 43.72
C GLU A 198 -10.96 11.11 42.23
N THR A 199 -9.70 10.81 41.94
CA THR A 199 -9.16 10.85 40.57
C THR A 199 -9.74 9.73 39.72
N VAL A 200 -10.19 10.07 38.51
CA VAL A 200 -10.63 9.14 37.48
C VAL A 200 -9.97 9.49 36.15
N LEU A 201 -9.83 8.49 35.28
CA LEU A 201 -9.29 8.61 33.93
C LEU A 201 -10.42 8.56 32.91
N LEU A 202 -10.22 9.23 31.78
CA LEU A 202 -11.18 9.22 30.68
C LEU A 202 -10.93 8.07 29.69
N GLY A 203 -9.96 7.18 29.94
CA GLY A 203 -9.63 6.05 29.07
C GLY A 203 -8.81 6.45 27.84
N ARG A 204 -8.75 5.56 26.84
CA ARG A 204 -7.99 5.80 25.60
C ARG A 204 -8.45 7.09 24.90
N GLY A 205 -7.49 7.87 24.41
CA GLY A 205 -7.76 9.19 23.83
C GLY A 205 -8.30 10.22 24.83
N GLY A 206 -8.09 9.99 26.13
CA GLY A 206 -8.68 10.83 27.17
C GLY A 206 -8.22 12.28 27.10
N SER A 207 -7.02 12.59 26.61
CA SER A 207 -6.58 14.00 26.46
C SER A 207 -7.35 14.75 25.37
N ASP A 208 -7.62 14.11 24.21
CA ASP A 208 -8.47 14.69 23.16
C ASP A 208 -9.90 14.90 23.70
N THR A 209 -10.38 13.91 24.45
CA THR A 209 -11.71 13.94 25.07
C THR A 209 -11.83 15.04 26.14
N SER A 210 -10.81 15.21 26.99
CA SER A 210 -10.74 16.32 27.96
C SER A 210 -10.82 17.67 27.27
N ALA A 211 -10.06 17.85 26.20
CA ALA A 211 -10.05 19.11 25.45
C ALA A 211 -11.41 19.38 24.79
N ALA A 212 -12.06 18.37 24.24
CA ALA A 212 -13.43 18.49 23.71
C ALA A 212 -14.47 18.82 24.79
N TYR A 213 -14.39 18.19 25.96
CA TYR A 213 -15.26 18.53 27.09
C TYR A 213 -15.05 19.98 27.55
N LEU A 214 -13.79 20.41 27.70
CA LEU A 214 -13.49 21.80 28.07
C LEU A 214 -13.96 22.78 26.99
N ALA A 215 -13.76 22.48 25.71
CA ALA A 215 -14.22 23.32 24.61
C ALA A 215 -15.74 23.50 24.64
N ALA A 216 -16.50 22.42 24.85
CA ALA A 216 -17.95 22.47 24.95
C ALA A 216 -18.45 23.22 26.19
N ARG A 217 -17.84 22.99 27.37
CA ARG A 217 -18.18 23.69 28.62
C ARG A 217 -17.91 25.20 28.56
N LEU A 218 -16.81 25.57 27.92
CA LEU A 218 -16.38 26.96 27.78
C LEU A 218 -17.00 27.67 26.57
N GLU A 219 -17.79 26.97 25.75
CA GLU A 219 -18.32 27.45 24.48
C GLU A 219 -17.21 28.09 23.63
N ALA A 220 -16.11 27.35 23.51
CA ALA A 220 -14.92 27.80 22.80
C ALA A 220 -15.23 28.04 21.32
N SER A 221 -14.54 29.02 20.75
CA SER A 221 -14.69 29.36 19.33
C SER A 221 -14.20 28.26 18.38
N ARG A 222 -13.20 27.48 18.81
CA ARG A 222 -12.69 26.27 18.15
C ARG A 222 -11.84 25.44 19.12
N LEU A 223 -11.64 24.17 18.77
CA LEU A 223 -10.70 23.24 19.41
C LEU A 223 -9.59 22.90 18.42
N GLU A 224 -8.33 23.12 18.80
CA GLU A 224 -7.15 22.72 18.02
C GLU A 224 -6.50 21.49 18.67
N ILE A 225 -6.33 20.41 17.91
CA ILE A 225 -5.59 19.20 18.29
C ILE A 225 -4.23 19.24 17.57
N TRP A 226 -3.18 19.45 18.34
CA TRP A 226 -1.81 19.52 17.90
C TRP A 226 -1.13 18.15 18.05
N THR A 227 -0.69 17.60 16.92
CA THR A 227 -0.05 16.29 16.84
C THR A 227 1.20 16.33 15.95
N ASP A 228 1.83 15.19 15.74
CA ASP A 228 3.01 15.00 14.88
C ASP A 228 2.71 14.98 13.38
N VAL A 229 1.47 14.66 12.98
CA VAL A 229 0.97 14.78 11.61
C VAL A 229 0.14 16.05 11.42
N PRO A 230 0.17 16.69 10.24
CA PRO A 230 -0.56 17.95 10.02
C PRO A 230 -2.07 17.78 9.87
N GLY A 231 -2.55 16.57 9.60
CA GLY A 231 -3.97 16.33 9.38
C GLY A 231 -4.28 14.88 9.06
N MET A 232 -5.52 14.64 8.66
CA MET A 232 -5.98 13.37 8.11
C MET A 232 -5.74 13.33 6.60
N TYR A 233 -5.52 12.14 6.07
CA TYR A 233 -5.21 11.93 4.66
C TYR A 233 -6.18 10.94 4.02
N THR A 234 -6.28 11.01 2.69
CA THR A 234 -7.06 10.08 1.84
C THR A 234 -6.59 8.61 1.93
N ALA A 235 -5.37 8.35 2.42
CA ALA A 235 -4.86 7.03 2.82
C ALA A 235 -3.70 7.23 3.79
N ASP A 236 -3.20 6.15 4.42
CA ASP A 236 -1.98 6.20 5.24
C ASP A 236 -0.77 6.57 4.36
N PRO A 237 -0.15 7.76 4.57
CA PRO A 237 0.92 8.22 3.69
C PRO A 237 2.18 7.35 3.70
N ARG A 238 2.37 6.52 4.74
CA ARG A 238 3.48 5.58 4.82
C ARG A 238 3.38 4.46 3.77
N HIS A 239 2.16 4.13 3.37
CA HIS A 239 1.88 3.10 2.37
C HIS A 239 1.56 3.71 1.00
N VAL A 240 0.94 4.90 0.97
CA VAL A 240 0.54 5.59 -0.25
C VAL A 240 1.10 7.02 -0.25
N PRO A 241 2.28 7.27 -0.83
CA PRO A 241 2.89 8.60 -0.86
C PRO A 241 2.04 9.66 -1.57
N THR A 242 1.18 9.24 -2.51
CA THR A 242 0.24 10.09 -3.24
C THR A 242 -1.01 10.44 -2.41
N ALA A 243 -1.07 10.05 -1.14
CA ALA A 243 -2.19 10.38 -0.26
C ALA A 243 -2.31 11.90 -0.09
N ARG A 244 -3.47 12.45 -0.43
CA ARG A 244 -3.85 13.86 -0.27
C ARG A 244 -4.33 14.15 1.14
N MET A 245 -3.97 15.33 1.66
CA MET A 245 -4.53 15.85 2.91
C MET A 245 -6.03 16.11 2.76
N LEU A 246 -6.80 15.82 3.81
CA LEU A 246 -8.21 16.17 3.92
C LEU A 246 -8.30 17.52 4.63
N ARG A 247 -8.53 18.60 3.88
CA ARG A 247 -8.66 19.95 4.42
C ARG A 247 -9.93 20.13 5.22
N LEU A 248 -11.01 19.50 4.77
CA LEU A 248 -12.35 19.68 5.35
C LEU A 248 -13.11 18.36 5.44
N LEU A 249 -13.67 18.08 6.62
CA LEU A 249 -14.50 16.91 6.91
C LEU A 249 -15.74 17.26 7.72
N ASP A 250 -16.81 16.49 7.54
CA ASP A 250 -17.92 16.46 8.50
C ASP A 250 -17.55 15.61 9.74
N TYR A 251 -18.19 15.88 10.89
CA TYR A 251 -17.97 15.09 12.11
C TYR A 251 -18.26 13.59 11.92
N GLN A 252 -19.27 13.23 11.13
CA GLN A 252 -19.58 11.82 10.88
C GLN A 252 -18.48 11.16 10.04
N GLU A 253 -17.98 11.85 9.00
CA GLU A 253 -16.87 11.37 8.17
C GLU A 253 -15.59 11.20 8.99
N ALA A 254 -15.28 12.18 9.85
CA ALA A 254 -14.12 12.13 10.74
C ALA A 254 -14.25 11.02 11.79
N GLN A 255 -15.44 10.78 12.32
CA GLN A 255 -15.70 9.70 13.28
C GLN A 255 -15.47 8.32 12.66
N GLU A 256 -15.98 8.11 11.45
CA GLU A 256 -15.75 6.87 10.71
C GLU A 256 -14.26 6.69 10.45
N LEU A 257 -13.58 7.69 9.88
CA LEU A 257 -12.14 7.65 9.61
C LEU A 257 -11.31 7.29 10.86
N ALA A 258 -11.59 7.94 11.99
CA ALA A 258 -10.92 7.68 13.26
C ALA A 258 -11.13 6.24 13.77
N THR A 259 -12.24 5.60 13.40
CA THR A 259 -12.60 4.24 13.82
C THR A 259 -11.96 3.16 12.94
N VAL A 260 -11.95 3.34 11.62
CA VAL A 260 -11.40 2.35 10.65
C VAL A 260 -9.88 2.39 10.47
N GLY A 261 -9.16 3.22 11.22
CA GLY A 261 -7.70 3.12 11.31
C GLY A 261 -6.91 4.43 11.14
N ALA A 262 -7.56 5.57 10.88
CA ALA A 262 -6.88 6.87 10.85
C ALA A 262 -6.62 7.37 12.28
N ARG A 263 -5.51 6.90 12.89
CA ARG A 263 -5.13 7.14 14.30
C ARG A 263 -4.65 8.57 14.61
N VAL A 264 -5.28 9.58 14.05
CA VAL A 264 -4.90 11.00 14.25
C VAL A 264 -5.64 11.62 15.45
N LEU A 265 -6.89 11.21 15.69
CA LEU A 265 -7.72 11.69 16.78
C LEU A 265 -8.56 10.55 17.35
N HIS A 266 -8.94 10.64 18.62
CA HIS A 266 -9.84 9.65 19.21
C HIS A 266 -11.33 10.00 18.98
N PRO A 267 -12.18 9.08 18.49
CA PRO A 267 -13.55 9.40 18.06
C PRO A 267 -14.44 9.97 19.18
N ARG A 268 -14.18 9.62 20.45
CA ARG A 268 -14.91 10.16 21.61
C ARG A 268 -14.82 11.68 21.78
N CYS A 269 -13.81 12.34 21.20
CA CYS A 269 -13.67 13.78 21.28
C CYS A 269 -14.60 14.55 20.32
N LEU A 270 -15.20 13.88 19.33
CA LEU A 270 -16.02 14.55 18.30
C LEU A 270 -17.41 14.91 18.82
N GLU A 271 -18.04 14.08 19.64
CA GLU A 271 -19.42 14.30 20.08
C GLU A 271 -19.62 15.61 20.87
N PRO A 272 -18.79 15.95 21.87
CA PRO A 272 -18.99 17.17 22.65
C PRO A 272 -18.94 18.44 21.80
N VAL A 273 -18.00 18.50 20.85
CA VAL A 273 -17.84 19.64 19.96
C VAL A 273 -18.89 19.66 18.85
N ARG A 274 -19.34 18.48 18.39
CA ARG A 274 -20.43 18.35 17.40
C ARG A 274 -21.75 18.92 17.93
N GLN A 275 -22.15 18.57 19.15
CA GLN A 275 -23.40 19.05 19.74
C GLN A 275 -23.46 20.58 19.88
N ARG A 276 -22.30 21.22 20.05
CA ARG A 276 -22.16 22.68 20.15
C ARG A 276 -21.73 23.34 18.84
N SER A 277 -21.57 22.58 17.75
CA SER A 277 -21.06 23.06 16.46
C SER A 277 -19.71 23.81 16.57
N ILE A 278 -18.84 23.38 17.49
CA ILE A 278 -17.51 23.97 17.70
C ILE A 278 -16.52 23.36 16.70
N PRO A 279 -15.95 24.13 15.76
CA PRO A 279 -14.98 23.62 14.80
C PRO A 279 -13.80 22.94 15.50
N LEU A 280 -13.40 21.77 15.00
CA LEU A 280 -12.20 21.06 15.45
C LEU A 280 -11.14 21.13 14.34
N GLU A 281 -9.92 21.53 14.69
CA GLU A 281 -8.80 21.62 13.76
C GLU A 281 -7.67 20.70 14.20
N ILE A 282 -7.11 19.95 13.26
CA ILE A 282 -5.92 19.12 13.46
C ILE A 282 -4.74 19.90 12.90
N ARG A 283 -3.67 20.03 13.67
CA ARG A 283 -2.48 20.83 13.33
C ARG A 283 -1.20 20.06 13.65
N CYS A 284 -0.09 20.42 13.00
CA CYS A 284 1.23 19.83 13.25
C CYS A 284 2.03 20.68 14.23
N THR A 285 2.49 20.10 15.34
CA THR A 285 3.41 20.78 16.27
C THR A 285 4.82 20.95 15.67
N GLN A 286 5.16 20.22 14.61
CA GLN A 286 6.48 20.34 13.96
C GLN A 286 6.51 21.45 12.92
N GLU A 287 5.40 21.67 12.23
CA GLU A 287 5.25 22.66 11.18
C GLU A 287 3.99 23.51 11.46
N PRO A 288 4.02 24.44 12.43
CA PRO A 288 2.82 25.16 12.87
C PRO A 288 2.16 26.03 11.80
N ALA A 289 2.94 26.49 10.83
CA ALA A 289 2.47 27.28 9.70
C ALA A 289 1.73 26.44 8.65
N MET A 290 1.84 25.11 8.70
CA MET A 290 1.21 24.22 7.73
C MET A 290 -0.31 24.20 7.92
N GLU A 291 -1.03 24.21 6.80
CA GLU A 291 -2.47 23.97 6.79
C GLU A 291 -2.77 22.54 7.29
N GLY A 292 -3.85 22.38 8.04
CA GLY A 292 -4.26 21.09 8.58
C GLY A 292 -5.69 20.69 8.20
N THR A 293 -6.26 19.74 8.94
CA THR A 293 -7.63 19.27 8.71
C THR A 293 -8.62 20.00 9.61
N ARG A 294 -9.66 20.59 9.01
CA ARG A 294 -10.77 21.22 9.74
C ARG A 294 -12.03 20.34 9.69
N ILE A 295 -12.64 20.13 10.84
CA ILE A 295 -13.86 19.33 11.03
C ILE A 295 -14.98 20.26 11.49
N VAL A 296 -16.08 20.29 10.72
CA VAL A 296 -17.23 21.18 10.95
C VAL A 296 -18.53 20.46 10.62
N SER A 297 -19.67 20.97 11.12
CA SER A 297 -20.99 20.44 10.75
C SER A 297 -21.33 20.87 9.33
N ARG A 298 -21.50 19.91 8.41
CA ARG A 298 -21.83 20.20 7.01
C ARG A 298 -22.79 19.17 6.43
N ALA A 299 -23.81 19.64 5.72
CA ALA A 299 -24.67 18.76 4.93
C ALA A 299 -23.96 18.32 3.64
N ALA A 300 -23.85 16.99 3.43
CA ALA A 300 -23.28 16.44 2.20
C ALA A 300 -24.18 16.75 1.00
N THR A 301 -23.67 17.54 0.04
CA THR A 301 -24.40 17.90 -1.18
C THR A 301 -24.29 16.84 -2.27
N ARG A 302 -23.19 16.07 -2.31
CA ARG A 302 -22.91 15.00 -3.27
C ARG A 302 -22.20 13.83 -2.60
N GLY A 303 -22.34 12.62 -3.17
CA GLY A 303 -21.59 11.46 -2.70
C GLY A 303 -20.12 11.53 -3.12
N GLN A 304 -19.21 11.31 -2.19
CA GLN A 304 -17.76 11.37 -2.43
C GLN A 304 -17.03 10.43 -1.45
N VAL A 305 -16.09 9.63 -1.96
CA VAL A 305 -15.13 8.91 -1.11
C VAL A 305 -14.08 9.90 -0.63
N LYS A 306 -13.87 9.97 0.68
CA LYS A 306 -12.89 10.85 1.32
C LYS A 306 -11.58 10.12 1.57
N ALA A 307 -11.62 8.84 1.92
CA ALA A 307 -10.40 8.08 2.16
C ALA A 307 -10.56 6.58 1.94
N VAL A 308 -9.42 5.90 1.80
CA VAL A 308 -9.25 4.45 1.92
C VAL A 308 -8.33 4.18 3.11
N SER A 309 -8.78 3.36 4.05
CA SER A 309 -8.00 2.92 5.21
C SER A 309 -7.81 1.41 5.17
N SER A 310 -6.72 0.91 5.74
CA SER A 310 -6.53 -0.52 5.99
C SER A 310 -6.14 -0.80 7.43
N LYS A 311 -6.60 -1.94 7.97
CA LYS A 311 -6.27 -2.38 9.32
C LYS A 311 -5.95 -3.87 9.32
N SER A 312 -4.71 -4.19 9.66
CA SER A 312 -4.20 -5.56 9.80
C SER A 312 -4.46 -6.15 11.19
N GLY A 313 -4.30 -7.48 11.32
CA GLY A 313 -4.48 -8.19 12.59
C GLY A 313 -5.95 -8.42 12.92
N VAL A 314 -6.72 -8.83 11.90
CA VAL A 314 -8.13 -9.16 12.02
C VAL A 314 -8.29 -10.68 11.97
N ILE A 315 -9.07 -11.22 12.91
CA ILE A 315 -9.49 -12.62 12.90
C ILE A 315 -10.96 -12.66 12.47
N LEU A 316 -11.26 -13.50 11.49
CA LEU A 316 -12.62 -13.72 11.02
C LEU A 316 -13.13 -15.05 11.56
N ILE A 317 -14.32 -15.04 12.15
CA ILE A 317 -15.00 -16.24 12.66
C ILE A 317 -16.33 -16.37 11.92
N SER A 318 -16.48 -17.46 11.19
CA SER A 318 -17.72 -17.82 10.50
C SER A 318 -18.48 -18.86 11.32
N ALA A 319 -19.71 -18.56 11.70
CA ALA A 319 -20.58 -19.44 12.46
C ALA A 319 -21.70 -19.98 11.55
N GLU A 320 -21.54 -21.20 11.06
CA GLU A 320 -22.52 -21.86 10.21
C GLU A 320 -23.53 -22.65 11.05
N ALA A 321 -24.83 -22.45 10.81
CA ALA A 321 -25.89 -23.22 11.44
C ALA A 321 -27.09 -23.43 10.49
N LEU A 322 -27.43 -24.71 10.25
CA LEU A 322 -28.49 -25.14 9.32
C LEU A 322 -29.91 -24.68 9.73
N GLY A 323 -30.10 -24.18 10.96
CA GLY A 323 -31.38 -23.80 11.55
C GLY A 323 -31.57 -22.31 11.87
N MET A 324 -30.63 -21.44 11.50
CA MET A 324 -30.73 -19.99 11.79
C MET A 324 -32.01 -19.35 11.27
N TRP A 325 -32.47 -19.78 10.10
CA TRP A 325 -33.66 -19.29 9.46
C TRP A 325 -34.89 -19.84 10.19
N GLN A 326 -35.55 -18.99 11.01
CA GLN A 326 -36.71 -19.24 11.90
C GLN A 326 -36.41 -19.52 13.38
N GLU A 327 -35.15 -19.64 13.80
CA GLU A 327 -34.80 -19.78 15.22
C GLU A 327 -34.73 -18.42 15.93
N VAL A 328 -35.64 -18.17 16.88
CA VAL A 328 -35.63 -16.94 17.67
C VAL A 328 -34.47 -16.98 18.67
N GLY A 329 -33.56 -16.01 18.56
CA GLY A 329 -32.51 -15.79 19.57
C GLY A 329 -31.10 -16.27 19.20
N PHE A 330 -30.89 -16.89 18.04
CA PHE A 330 -29.54 -17.33 17.62
C PHE A 330 -28.48 -16.22 17.70
N LEU A 331 -28.76 -15.04 17.10
CA LEU A 331 -27.85 -13.89 17.17
C LEU A 331 -27.63 -13.39 18.59
N ALA A 332 -28.66 -13.47 19.45
CA ALA A 332 -28.55 -13.06 20.84
C ALA A 332 -27.62 -14.02 21.61
N HIS A 333 -27.78 -15.34 21.42
CA HIS A 333 -26.88 -16.34 22.02
C HIS A 333 -25.44 -16.22 21.50
N LEU A 334 -25.28 -15.96 20.19
CA LEU A 334 -23.98 -15.73 19.59
C LEU A 334 -23.29 -14.53 20.25
N PHE A 335 -23.94 -13.37 20.30
CA PHE A 335 -23.36 -12.16 20.91
C PHE A 335 -23.16 -12.29 22.42
N ASP A 336 -24.03 -12.99 23.14
CA ASP A 336 -23.86 -13.29 24.57
C ASP A 336 -22.59 -14.13 24.82
N CYS A 337 -22.27 -15.07 23.93
CA CYS A 337 -21.04 -15.83 24.00
C CYS A 337 -19.81 -14.92 23.93
N TYR A 338 -19.74 -14.00 22.95
CA TYR A 338 -18.64 -13.03 22.88
C TYR A 338 -18.58 -12.13 24.12
N GLN A 339 -19.73 -11.69 24.63
CA GLN A 339 -19.81 -10.87 25.84
C GLN A 339 -19.26 -11.60 27.08
N ARG A 340 -19.60 -12.88 27.27
CA ARG A 340 -19.11 -13.70 28.39
C ARG A 340 -17.59 -13.87 28.37
N HIS A 341 -17.00 -13.93 27.18
CA HIS A 341 -15.55 -13.97 26.98
C HIS A 341 -14.89 -12.58 26.94
N GLY A 342 -15.67 -11.50 27.12
CA GLY A 342 -15.16 -10.13 27.14
C GLY A 342 -14.67 -9.61 25.78
N LEU A 343 -15.13 -10.21 24.67
CA LEU A 343 -14.67 -9.92 23.32
C LEU A 343 -15.60 -8.91 22.63
N SER A 344 -15.00 -7.86 22.07
CA SER A 344 -15.66 -6.86 21.25
C SER A 344 -15.59 -7.25 19.77
N ILE A 345 -16.75 -7.25 19.11
CA ILE A 345 -16.89 -7.50 17.68
C ILE A 345 -16.71 -6.19 16.90
N ASP A 346 -16.02 -6.26 15.75
CA ASP A 346 -15.73 -5.12 14.87
C ASP A 346 -16.74 -5.07 13.70
N LEU A 347 -16.82 -6.11 12.88
CA LEU A 347 -17.74 -6.22 11.75
C LEU A 347 -18.62 -7.46 11.87
N VAL A 348 -19.82 -7.37 11.30
CA VAL A 348 -20.78 -8.48 11.18
C VAL A 348 -21.32 -8.52 9.76
N ALA A 349 -21.38 -9.71 9.19
CA ALA A 349 -22.11 -10.01 7.96
C ALA A 349 -22.92 -11.29 8.16
N THR A 350 -24.12 -11.34 7.57
CA THR A 350 -25.07 -12.45 7.73
C THR A 350 -25.55 -12.94 6.37
N SER A 351 -25.66 -14.25 6.23
CA SER A 351 -26.49 -14.92 5.21
C SER A 351 -27.64 -15.66 5.89
N GLU A 352 -28.42 -16.43 5.13
CA GLU A 352 -29.53 -17.24 5.64
C GLU A 352 -29.08 -18.33 6.63
N THR A 353 -27.84 -18.82 6.53
CA THR A 353 -27.32 -19.96 7.30
C THR A 353 -25.97 -19.71 7.98
N ASN A 354 -25.39 -18.53 7.80
CA ASN A 354 -24.05 -18.22 8.30
C ASN A 354 -23.96 -16.80 8.84
N VAL A 355 -23.27 -16.65 9.97
CA VAL A 355 -22.90 -15.34 10.52
C VAL A 355 -21.40 -15.25 10.58
N THR A 356 -20.85 -14.26 9.90
CA THR A 356 -19.42 -14.01 9.92
C THR A 356 -19.16 -12.74 10.72
N VAL A 357 -18.29 -12.86 11.72
CA VAL A 357 -17.88 -11.74 12.57
C VAL A 357 -16.38 -11.55 12.53
N THR A 358 -15.91 -10.33 12.73
CA THR A 358 -14.48 -10.04 12.84
C THR A 358 -14.11 -9.54 14.22
N LEU A 359 -12.94 -9.96 14.69
CA LEU A 359 -12.32 -9.52 15.93
C LEU A 359 -10.99 -8.83 15.64
N ASP A 360 -10.74 -7.70 16.29
CA ASP A 360 -9.44 -7.03 16.25
C ASP A 360 -8.51 -7.62 17.33
N VAL A 361 -7.34 -8.11 16.92
CA VAL A 361 -6.37 -8.76 17.81
C VAL A 361 -5.87 -7.80 18.90
N LYS A 362 -5.66 -6.52 18.57
CA LYS A 362 -5.12 -5.52 19.51
C LYS A 362 -6.13 -5.07 20.55
N THR A 363 -7.37 -4.86 20.15
CA THR A 363 -8.46 -4.37 21.00
C THR A 363 -8.87 -5.42 22.01
N ASN A 364 -8.88 -6.69 21.59
CA ASN A 364 -9.30 -7.80 22.42
C ASN A 364 -8.13 -8.51 23.14
N ALA A 365 -6.89 -8.07 22.93
CA ALA A 365 -5.68 -8.75 23.43
C ALA A 365 -5.74 -10.27 23.19
N LEU A 366 -6.08 -10.67 21.97
CA LEU A 366 -6.38 -12.07 21.65
C LEU A 366 -5.13 -12.92 21.70
N GLU A 367 -5.18 -13.94 22.55
CA GLU A 367 -4.20 -15.01 22.67
C GLU A 367 -4.87 -16.35 22.34
N ARG A 368 -4.09 -17.41 22.09
CA ARG A 368 -4.66 -18.76 21.86
C ARG A 368 -5.57 -19.21 23.00
N THR A 369 -5.23 -18.82 24.22
CA THR A 369 -5.95 -19.11 25.47
C THR A 369 -7.35 -18.49 25.55
N THR A 370 -7.63 -17.40 24.83
CA THR A 370 -8.96 -16.75 24.80
C THR A 370 -9.81 -17.18 23.61
N LEU A 371 -9.21 -17.61 22.50
CA LEU A 371 -9.94 -18.04 21.30
C LEU A 371 -10.49 -19.46 21.43
N GLU A 372 -9.73 -20.40 22.00
CA GLU A 372 -10.15 -21.81 22.14
C GLU A 372 -11.43 -21.97 22.99
N PRO A 373 -11.59 -21.32 24.16
CA PRO A 373 -12.82 -21.40 24.94
C PRO A 373 -14.04 -20.82 24.20
N LEU A 374 -13.86 -19.72 23.48
CA LEU A 374 -14.92 -19.13 22.65
C LEU A 374 -15.39 -20.12 21.58
N LEU A 375 -14.45 -20.71 20.84
CA LEU A 375 -14.77 -21.68 19.78
C LEU A 375 -15.46 -22.93 20.35
N ALA A 376 -15.07 -23.37 21.53
CA ALA A 376 -15.72 -24.48 22.23
C ALA A 376 -17.17 -24.16 22.60
N ASP A 377 -17.46 -22.96 23.11
CA ASP A 377 -18.82 -22.51 23.43
C ASP A 377 -19.67 -22.34 22.16
N LEU A 378 -19.12 -21.73 21.11
CA LEU A 378 -19.81 -21.59 19.82
C LEU A 378 -20.14 -22.95 19.20
N SER A 379 -19.24 -23.93 19.33
CA SER A 379 -19.42 -25.29 18.81
C SER A 379 -20.60 -26.05 19.43
N GLN A 380 -21.18 -25.56 20.53
CA GLN A 380 -22.34 -26.19 21.16
C GLN A 380 -23.63 -26.01 20.34
N PHE A 381 -23.71 -24.98 19.50
CA PHE A 381 -24.92 -24.63 18.76
C PHE A 381 -24.68 -24.17 17.31
N CYS A 382 -23.43 -24.00 16.88
CA CYS A 382 -23.07 -23.76 15.49
C CYS A 382 -21.75 -24.46 15.14
N LYS A 383 -21.35 -24.43 13.86
CA LYS A 383 -20.04 -24.89 13.41
C LYS A 383 -19.15 -23.67 13.16
N PRO A 384 -18.23 -23.32 14.08
CA PRO A 384 -17.34 -22.20 13.88
C PRO A 384 -16.17 -22.58 12.94
N ASP A 385 -15.83 -21.69 12.01
CA ASP A 385 -14.63 -21.73 11.17
C ASP A 385 -13.86 -20.41 11.34
N THR A 386 -12.54 -20.47 11.31
CA THR A 386 -11.68 -19.31 11.60
C THR A 386 -10.71 -19.04 10.46
N VAL A 387 -10.68 -17.80 9.98
CA VAL A 387 -9.78 -17.34 8.92
C VAL A 387 -8.85 -16.24 9.45
N TYR A 388 -7.55 -16.48 9.36
CA TYR A 388 -6.49 -15.54 9.74
C TYR A 388 -5.15 -15.96 9.07
N PRO A 389 -4.22 -15.03 8.82
CA PRO A 389 -4.30 -13.59 9.11
C PRO A 389 -5.12 -12.81 8.06
N CYS A 390 -6.09 -12.01 8.54
CA CYS A 390 -6.89 -11.13 7.69
C CYS A 390 -6.59 -9.65 7.95
N ALA A 391 -6.96 -8.81 6.99
CA ALA A 391 -6.98 -7.37 7.12
C ALA A 391 -8.28 -6.79 6.56
N THR A 392 -8.71 -5.65 7.11
CA THR A 392 -9.82 -4.87 6.54
C THR A 392 -9.28 -3.77 5.64
N VAL A 393 -9.99 -3.51 4.54
CA VAL A 393 -9.80 -2.35 3.66
C VAL A 393 -11.14 -1.62 3.58
N SER A 394 -11.18 -0.39 4.08
CA SER A 394 -12.40 0.39 4.25
C SER A 394 -12.37 1.66 3.41
N LEU A 395 -13.41 1.85 2.60
CA LEU A 395 -13.72 3.11 1.96
C LEU A 395 -14.55 3.95 2.91
N VAL A 396 -14.14 5.19 3.16
CA VAL A 396 -14.87 6.15 3.99
C VAL A 396 -15.25 7.37 3.17
N GLY A 397 -16.50 7.79 3.28
CA GLY A 397 -17.00 8.94 2.56
C GLY A 397 -18.47 9.20 2.85
N THR A 398 -19.16 9.83 1.91
CA THR A 398 -20.60 10.09 1.99
C THR A 398 -21.31 9.51 0.79
N ARG A 399 -22.49 8.92 1.02
CA ARG A 399 -23.34 8.29 0.00
C ARG A 399 -22.59 7.28 -0.86
N ILE A 400 -21.82 6.38 -0.24
CA ILE A 400 -20.95 5.43 -0.95
C ILE A 400 -21.73 4.53 -1.92
N ARG A 401 -22.99 4.19 -1.63
CA ARG A 401 -23.87 3.42 -2.54
C ARG A 401 -23.94 4.02 -3.93
N SER A 402 -23.98 5.35 -4.02
CA SER A 402 -24.03 6.06 -5.31
C SER A 402 -22.76 5.90 -6.13
N LEU A 403 -21.64 5.53 -5.50
CA LEU A 403 -20.31 5.42 -6.11
C LEU A 403 -19.90 3.98 -6.40
N LEU A 404 -20.74 2.98 -6.09
CA LEU A 404 -20.42 1.56 -6.34
C LEU A 404 -20.06 1.29 -7.81
N HIS A 405 -20.71 1.96 -8.76
CA HIS A 405 -20.41 1.86 -10.19
C HIS A 405 -18.97 2.26 -10.55
N ARG A 406 -18.35 3.17 -9.76
CA ARG A 406 -16.95 3.56 -9.96
C ARG A 406 -15.97 2.54 -9.41
N LEU A 407 -16.41 1.72 -8.46
CA LEU A 407 -15.57 0.67 -7.89
C LEU A 407 -15.38 -0.50 -8.85
N GLY A 408 -16.15 -0.60 -9.96
CA GLY A 408 -16.08 -1.71 -10.92
C GLY A 408 -14.65 -2.19 -11.26
N PRO A 409 -13.74 -1.32 -11.74
CA PRO A 409 -12.37 -1.74 -12.06
C PRO A 409 -11.54 -2.14 -10.84
N ALA A 410 -11.89 -1.67 -9.64
CA ALA A 410 -11.27 -2.13 -8.41
C ALA A 410 -11.87 -3.45 -7.92
N LEU A 411 -13.15 -3.70 -8.16
CA LEU A 411 -13.80 -4.98 -7.87
C LEU A 411 -13.28 -6.10 -8.78
N GLU A 412 -12.78 -5.78 -9.98
CA GLU A 412 -12.05 -6.76 -10.82
C GLU A 412 -10.82 -7.35 -10.12
N LEU A 413 -10.26 -6.69 -9.09
CA LEU A 413 -9.18 -7.26 -8.27
C LEU A 413 -9.65 -8.45 -7.44
N PHE A 414 -10.94 -8.52 -7.11
CA PHE A 414 -11.54 -9.62 -6.38
C PHE A 414 -11.80 -10.86 -7.24
N GLU A 415 -11.49 -10.79 -8.54
CA GLU A 415 -11.50 -11.95 -9.42
C GLU A 415 -10.35 -12.93 -9.09
N GLU A 416 -9.22 -12.42 -8.58
CA GLU A 416 -8.02 -13.21 -8.24
C GLU A 416 -7.84 -13.43 -6.73
N GLU A 417 -8.45 -12.60 -5.90
CA GLU A 417 -8.19 -12.52 -4.46
C GLU A 417 -9.50 -12.75 -3.67
N ARG A 418 -9.45 -13.58 -2.61
CA ARG A 418 -10.66 -13.95 -1.86
C ARG A 418 -11.09 -12.82 -0.92
N VAL A 419 -12.27 -12.26 -1.18
CA VAL A 419 -12.96 -11.42 -0.21
C VAL A 419 -13.74 -12.31 0.74
N HIS A 420 -13.33 -12.34 2.01
CA HIS A 420 -13.96 -13.16 3.03
C HIS A 420 -15.26 -12.55 3.55
N LEU A 421 -15.32 -11.22 3.62
CA LEU A 421 -16.48 -10.48 4.13
C LEU A 421 -16.57 -9.11 3.49
N VAL A 422 -17.79 -8.71 3.12
CA VAL A 422 -18.12 -7.33 2.76
C VAL A 422 -19.13 -6.81 3.78
N SER A 423 -18.81 -5.69 4.43
CA SER A 423 -19.73 -5.02 5.34
C SER A 423 -19.91 -3.58 4.93
N GLN A 424 -21.16 -3.14 4.88
CA GLN A 424 -21.51 -1.77 4.55
C GLN A 424 -22.32 -1.16 5.69
N ALA A 425 -21.90 0.01 6.18
CA ALA A 425 -22.67 0.70 7.19
C ALA A 425 -24.04 1.14 6.68
N ALA A 426 -25.04 1.04 7.56
CA ALA A 426 -26.39 1.55 7.31
C ALA A 426 -26.40 3.08 7.09
N SER A 427 -25.43 3.79 7.66
CA SER A 427 -25.22 5.24 7.49
C SER A 427 -24.74 5.64 6.09
N ASP A 428 -24.37 4.68 5.24
CA ASP A 428 -23.79 4.91 3.91
C ASP A 428 -22.51 5.78 3.93
N LEU A 429 -21.78 5.71 5.04
CA LEU A 429 -20.51 6.41 5.27
C LEU A 429 -19.28 5.52 5.11
N ASN A 430 -19.45 4.20 5.19
CA ASN A 430 -18.37 3.26 5.04
C ASN A 430 -18.76 2.03 4.20
N LEU A 431 -17.77 1.45 3.52
CA LEU A 431 -17.83 0.15 2.87
C LEU A 431 -16.50 -0.56 3.13
N THR A 432 -16.55 -1.71 3.79
CA THR A 432 -15.38 -2.44 4.25
C THR A 432 -15.31 -3.82 3.62
N PHE A 433 -14.13 -4.18 3.13
CA PHE A 433 -13.77 -5.50 2.63
C PHE A 433 -12.82 -6.16 3.62
N VAL A 434 -13.01 -7.45 3.89
CA VAL A 434 -12.06 -8.28 4.63
C VAL A 434 -11.38 -9.20 3.64
N VAL A 435 -10.06 -9.14 3.60
CA VAL A 435 -9.18 -9.87 2.66
C VAL A 435 -8.03 -10.51 3.43
N ASP A 436 -7.27 -11.38 2.77
CA ASP A 436 -6.02 -11.89 3.34
C ASP A 436 -5.04 -10.73 3.60
N GLU A 437 -4.27 -10.81 4.69
CA GLU A 437 -3.46 -9.68 5.16
C GLU A 437 -2.41 -9.22 4.13
N ASP A 438 -1.87 -10.12 3.31
CA ASP A 438 -0.88 -9.84 2.26
C ASP A 438 -1.46 -9.12 1.02
N GLN A 439 -2.77 -9.17 0.84
CA GLN A 439 -3.49 -8.51 -0.25
C GLN A 439 -3.82 -7.05 0.06
N ALA A 440 -4.01 -6.70 1.34
CA ALA A 440 -4.50 -5.40 1.76
C ALA A 440 -3.68 -4.20 1.23
N PRO A 441 -2.33 -4.20 1.23
CA PRO A 441 -1.55 -3.08 0.71
C PRO A 441 -1.75 -2.84 -0.79
N LYS A 442 -1.87 -3.92 -1.58
CA LYS A 442 -2.10 -3.84 -3.03
C LYS A 442 -3.49 -3.27 -3.33
N LEU A 443 -4.50 -3.77 -2.63
CA LEU A 443 -5.88 -3.33 -2.76
C LEU A 443 -6.04 -1.86 -2.35
N LEU A 444 -5.46 -1.47 -1.21
CA LEU A 444 -5.46 -0.08 -0.74
C LEU A 444 -4.82 0.86 -1.77
N SER A 445 -3.64 0.51 -2.30
CA SER A 445 -2.93 1.34 -3.27
C SER A 445 -3.72 1.51 -4.58
N ARG A 446 -4.35 0.44 -5.09
CA ARG A 446 -5.15 0.50 -6.32
C ARG A 446 -6.48 1.21 -6.12
N LEU A 447 -7.19 0.95 -5.02
CA LEU A 447 -8.42 1.68 -4.67
C LEU A 447 -8.12 3.17 -4.51
N HIS A 448 -7.02 3.51 -3.84
CA HIS A 448 -6.60 4.89 -3.70
C HIS A 448 -6.30 5.52 -5.06
N ALA A 449 -5.48 4.87 -5.90
CA ALA A 449 -5.19 5.34 -7.24
C ALA A 449 -6.48 5.53 -8.08
N LEU A 450 -7.41 4.59 -8.04
CA LEU A 450 -8.65 4.68 -8.81
C LEU A 450 -9.55 5.84 -8.33
N LEU A 451 -9.64 6.05 -7.01
CA LEU A 451 -10.55 7.02 -6.41
C LEU A 451 -9.95 8.44 -6.33
N PHE A 452 -8.62 8.57 -6.25
CA PHE A 452 -7.91 9.82 -5.99
C PHE A 452 -6.84 10.19 -7.04
N SER A 453 -6.76 9.48 -8.18
CA SER A 453 -5.85 9.80 -9.31
C SER A 453 -6.19 11.10 -10.03
N GLN A 454 -7.39 11.65 -9.86
CA GLN A 454 -7.74 12.95 -10.40
C GLN A 454 -7.42 14.04 -9.37
N PRO A 455 -6.60 15.05 -9.69
CA PRO A 455 -6.48 16.23 -8.85
C PRO A 455 -7.78 17.01 -8.95
N ALA A 456 -8.58 16.89 -7.89
CA ALA A 456 -9.44 17.97 -7.51
C ALA A 456 -8.70 18.69 -6.39
N ALA A 457 -8.02 19.82 -6.66
CA ALA A 457 -7.95 20.83 -5.61
C ALA A 457 -9.38 21.34 -5.42
N ASP A 458 -10.10 20.65 -4.55
CA ASP A 458 -11.40 21.05 -4.07
C ASP A 458 -11.20 21.65 -2.67
N GLU A 459 -12.23 22.28 -2.12
CA GLU A 459 -12.25 22.75 -0.73
C GLU A 459 -11.92 21.61 0.27
N VAL A 460 -12.13 20.36 -0.14
CA VAL A 460 -11.96 19.14 0.66
C VAL A 460 -10.55 18.57 0.61
N PHE A 461 -9.86 18.59 -0.55
CA PHE A 461 -8.59 17.89 -0.74
C PHE A 461 -7.44 18.88 -0.87
N GLY A 462 -6.43 18.73 -0.02
CA GLY A 462 -5.18 19.47 -0.04
C GLY A 462 -4.08 18.80 -0.87
N PRO A 463 -2.84 19.27 -0.74
CA PRO A 463 -1.68 18.66 -1.39
C PRO A 463 -1.46 17.21 -0.91
N THR A 464 -0.73 16.46 -1.72
CA THR A 464 -0.24 15.12 -1.37
C THR A 464 0.82 15.19 -0.27
N TRP A 465 0.94 14.11 0.50
CA TRP A 465 2.03 13.94 1.46
C TRP A 465 3.40 14.12 0.79
N GLN A 466 3.53 13.64 -0.44
CA GLN A 466 4.73 13.81 -1.24
C GLN A 466 5.07 15.28 -1.52
N GLU A 467 4.08 16.11 -1.81
CA GLU A 467 4.27 17.55 -2.04
C GLU A 467 4.59 18.30 -0.73
N GLN A 468 4.15 17.79 0.43
CA GLN A 468 4.28 18.48 1.73
C GLN A 468 5.58 18.15 2.48
N PHE A 469 6.01 16.89 2.51
CA PHE A 469 7.09 16.44 3.40
C PHE A 469 8.27 15.79 2.69
N GLN A 470 8.10 15.36 1.44
CA GLN A 470 9.26 15.07 0.62
C GLN A 470 9.71 16.39 0.02
N GLN A 471 10.82 16.95 0.54
CA GLN A 471 11.70 17.73 -0.33
C GLN A 471 11.80 16.96 -1.65
N ILE A 472 11.74 17.68 -2.78
CA ILE A 472 11.91 17.11 -4.11
C ILE A 472 13.34 16.56 -4.17
N GLU A 473 13.57 15.41 -3.54
CA GLU A 473 14.74 14.61 -3.79
C GLU A 473 14.58 14.14 -5.24
N PRO A 474 15.59 14.35 -6.09
CA PRO A 474 15.57 13.81 -7.43
C PRO A 474 15.27 12.32 -7.33
N GLU A 475 14.35 11.81 -8.16
CA GLU A 475 14.12 10.38 -8.27
C GLU A 475 15.49 9.70 -8.35
N ALA A 476 15.81 8.86 -7.35
CA ALA A 476 17.10 8.19 -7.27
C ALA A 476 17.41 7.59 -8.65
N GLU A 477 18.61 7.86 -9.18
CA GLU A 477 19.00 7.36 -10.48
C GLU A 477 18.79 5.84 -10.51
N VAL A 478 18.00 5.37 -11.48
CA VAL A 478 18.02 3.95 -11.85
C VAL A 478 19.43 3.70 -12.37
N GLY A 479 20.30 3.14 -11.52
CA GLY A 479 21.66 2.82 -11.91
C GLY A 479 21.64 1.98 -13.19
N GLY A 480 22.36 2.42 -14.23
CA GLY A 480 22.55 1.65 -15.46
C GLY A 480 21.72 2.04 -16.68
N ASP A 481 21.16 3.25 -16.75
CA ASP A 481 20.61 3.81 -17.98
C ASP A 481 21.74 4.25 -18.95
N TRP A 482 21.69 3.81 -20.20
CA TRP A 482 22.73 4.11 -21.20
C TRP A 482 22.55 5.47 -21.89
N TRP A 483 21.30 5.87 -22.08
CA TRP A 483 20.90 7.04 -22.87
C TRP A 483 21.39 8.40 -22.33
N PRO A 484 21.68 8.63 -21.03
CA PRO A 484 22.29 9.89 -20.60
C PRO A 484 23.66 10.12 -21.25
N ARG A 485 24.44 9.04 -21.45
CA ARG A 485 25.78 9.09 -22.07
C ARG A 485 25.72 9.32 -23.58
N LYS A 486 24.60 8.98 -24.22
CA LYS A 486 24.37 9.14 -25.68
C LYS A 486 23.31 10.21 -25.99
N ARG A 487 23.07 11.14 -25.05
CA ARG A 487 22.02 12.18 -25.16
C ARG A 487 22.09 12.97 -26.46
N ASP A 488 23.26 13.45 -26.84
CA ASP A 488 23.39 14.33 -28.01
C ASP A 488 23.10 13.58 -29.32
N GLN A 489 23.50 12.31 -29.41
CA GLN A 489 23.17 11.44 -30.54
C GLN A 489 21.65 11.20 -30.63
N LEU A 490 21.00 10.95 -29.50
CA LEU A 490 19.56 10.76 -29.43
C LEU A 490 18.79 12.04 -29.83
N LEU A 491 19.26 13.20 -29.40
CA LEU A 491 18.67 14.48 -29.81
C LEU A 491 18.87 14.74 -31.32
N SER A 492 20.01 14.35 -31.89
CA SER A 492 20.24 14.41 -33.34
C SER A 492 19.27 13.51 -34.10
N ILE A 493 19.06 12.27 -33.65
CA ILE A 493 18.10 11.34 -34.25
C ILE A 493 16.67 11.91 -34.17
N ALA A 494 16.28 12.46 -33.02
CA ALA A 494 14.97 13.09 -32.87
C ALA A 494 14.79 14.31 -33.79
N ALA A 495 15.86 15.04 -34.12
CA ALA A 495 15.83 16.16 -35.05
C ALA A 495 15.56 15.72 -36.50
N GLU A 496 15.94 14.51 -36.89
CA GLU A 496 15.62 13.93 -38.21
C GLU A 496 14.14 13.52 -38.30
N GLY A 497 13.53 13.09 -37.20
CA GLY A 497 12.10 12.80 -37.12
C GLY A 497 11.67 12.08 -35.84
N THR A 498 10.43 12.34 -35.42
CA THR A 498 9.75 11.68 -34.31
C THR A 498 8.30 11.33 -34.72
N PRO A 499 7.66 10.32 -34.10
CA PRO A 499 8.19 9.43 -33.06
C PRO A 499 9.16 8.36 -33.62
N VAL A 500 10.21 8.03 -32.87
CA VAL A 500 11.24 7.05 -33.29
C VAL A 500 11.74 6.21 -32.12
N TYR A 501 11.82 4.89 -32.33
CA TYR A 501 12.47 3.95 -31.44
C TYR A 501 13.97 3.91 -31.73
N VAL A 502 14.79 4.00 -30.69
CA VAL A 502 16.24 3.85 -30.78
C VAL A 502 16.69 2.70 -29.91
N TYR A 503 17.48 1.79 -30.49
CA TYR A 503 18.03 0.62 -29.82
C TYR A 503 19.54 0.78 -29.67
N ASP A 504 20.08 0.57 -28.48
CA ASP A 504 21.52 0.63 -28.23
C ASP A 504 22.17 -0.74 -28.42
N ARG A 505 23.10 -0.84 -29.38
CA ARG A 505 23.80 -2.09 -29.69
C ARG A 505 24.60 -2.63 -28.52
N GLU A 506 25.34 -1.79 -27.80
CA GLU A 506 26.20 -2.23 -26.69
C GLU A 506 25.37 -2.85 -25.57
N VAL A 507 24.19 -2.29 -25.27
CA VAL A 507 23.28 -2.84 -24.26
C VAL A 507 22.63 -4.15 -24.72
N LEU A 508 22.24 -4.26 -26.00
CA LEU A 508 21.76 -5.54 -26.56
C LEU A 508 22.82 -6.63 -26.40
N GLU A 509 24.06 -6.33 -26.78
CA GLU A 509 25.15 -7.28 -26.67
C GLU A 509 25.49 -7.62 -25.21
N GLN A 510 25.46 -6.64 -24.31
CA GLN A 510 25.69 -6.84 -22.90
C GLN A 510 24.65 -7.81 -22.31
N CYS A 511 23.35 -7.55 -22.50
CA CYS A 511 22.29 -8.41 -21.98
C CYS A 511 22.34 -9.82 -22.56
N ALA A 512 22.74 -9.97 -23.83
CA ALA A 512 22.96 -11.27 -24.44
C ALA A 512 24.16 -12.02 -23.84
N ARG A 513 25.30 -11.35 -23.66
CA ARG A 513 26.50 -11.94 -23.04
C ARG A 513 26.28 -12.34 -21.59
N GLU A 514 25.51 -11.56 -20.83
CA GLU A 514 25.13 -11.87 -19.45
C GLU A 514 24.40 -13.23 -19.35
N LEU A 515 23.50 -13.51 -20.30
CA LEU A 515 22.78 -14.78 -20.34
C LEU A 515 23.60 -15.91 -20.97
N LEU A 516 24.41 -15.63 -22.01
CA LEU A 516 25.31 -16.62 -22.61
C LEU A 516 26.39 -17.09 -21.64
N GLY A 517 26.68 -16.31 -20.59
CA GLY A 517 27.60 -16.67 -19.52
C GLY A 517 27.03 -17.62 -18.47
N LEU A 518 25.75 -18.00 -18.54
CA LEU A 518 25.14 -18.96 -17.62
C LEU A 518 25.62 -20.39 -17.95
N GLU A 519 26.37 -21.02 -17.05
CA GLU A 519 26.92 -22.36 -17.27
C GLU A 519 25.84 -23.45 -17.25
N SER A 520 24.70 -23.18 -16.60
CA SER A 520 23.58 -24.10 -16.54
C SER A 520 22.77 -24.20 -17.83
N ILE A 521 22.88 -23.25 -18.75
CA ILE A 521 21.99 -23.12 -19.91
C ILE A 521 22.70 -23.55 -21.19
N ASP A 522 22.18 -24.57 -21.86
CA ASP A 522 22.78 -25.11 -23.09
C ASP A 522 22.34 -24.35 -24.34
N ARG A 523 21.17 -23.71 -24.31
CA ARG A 523 20.66 -22.95 -25.44
C ARG A 523 19.81 -21.76 -25.00
N LEU A 524 20.12 -20.61 -25.57
CA LEU A 524 19.29 -19.40 -25.49
C LEU A 524 18.56 -19.19 -26.79
N LEU A 525 17.23 -19.01 -26.68
CA LEU A 525 16.34 -18.72 -27.79
C LEU A 525 15.75 -17.33 -27.61
N TYR A 526 16.08 -16.40 -28.50
CA TYR A 526 15.47 -15.08 -28.47
C TYR A 526 14.01 -15.16 -28.92
N SER A 527 13.07 -14.86 -28.01
CA SER A 527 11.64 -14.77 -28.34
C SER A 527 11.35 -13.48 -29.10
N MET A 528 11.33 -13.58 -30.44
CA MET A 528 11.40 -12.42 -31.32
C MET A 528 10.12 -11.57 -31.36
N LYS A 529 8.99 -12.10 -30.87
CA LYS A 529 7.77 -11.33 -30.62
C LYS A 529 8.00 -10.12 -29.70
N ALA A 530 9.07 -10.15 -28.90
CA ALA A 530 9.49 -9.01 -28.08
C ALA A 530 9.97 -7.83 -28.94
N ASN A 531 10.75 -8.10 -30.00
CA ASN A 531 11.19 -7.13 -31.00
C ASN A 531 11.71 -7.86 -32.25
N SER A 532 11.01 -7.73 -33.37
CA SER A 532 11.34 -8.40 -34.63
C SER A 532 12.16 -7.54 -35.61
N ASN A 533 12.69 -6.40 -35.17
CA ASN A 533 13.50 -5.51 -36.00
C ASN A 533 14.75 -6.23 -36.57
N ALA A 534 15.01 -6.08 -37.87
CA ALA A 534 16.07 -6.80 -38.57
C ALA A 534 17.46 -6.56 -37.97
N GLU A 535 17.78 -5.31 -37.58
CA GLU A 535 19.08 -4.96 -37.02
C GLU A 535 19.26 -5.56 -35.62
N VAL A 536 18.21 -5.55 -34.79
CA VAL A 536 18.20 -6.21 -33.47
C VAL A 536 18.39 -7.72 -33.60
N LEU A 537 17.69 -8.36 -34.54
CA LEU A 537 17.88 -9.78 -34.84
C LEU A 537 19.29 -10.08 -35.33
N GLY A 538 19.91 -9.16 -36.09
CA GLY A 538 21.29 -9.26 -36.56
C GLY A 538 22.30 -9.34 -35.42
N VAL A 539 22.15 -8.47 -34.42
CA VAL A 539 23.01 -8.50 -33.22
C VAL A 539 22.96 -9.85 -32.52
N PHE A 540 21.75 -10.41 -32.31
CA PHE A 540 21.62 -11.71 -31.65
C PHE A 540 22.07 -12.88 -32.52
N HIS A 541 21.89 -12.79 -33.84
CA HIS A 541 22.41 -13.79 -34.78
C HIS A 541 23.95 -13.83 -34.77
N GLU A 542 24.61 -12.66 -34.80
CA GLU A 542 26.07 -12.51 -34.71
C GLU A 542 26.63 -13.08 -33.40
N LEU A 543 25.90 -12.92 -32.29
CA LEU A 543 26.26 -13.48 -30.98
C LEU A 543 25.93 -14.98 -30.83
N GLY A 544 25.34 -15.61 -31.85
CA GLY A 544 25.08 -17.05 -31.85
C GLY A 544 23.79 -17.49 -31.15
N LEU A 545 22.88 -16.58 -30.79
CA LEU A 545 21.59 -16.96 -30.18
C LEU A 545 20.72 -17.74 -31.18
N SER A 546 19.94 -18.68 -30.65
CA SER A 546 18.85 -19.33 -31.41
C SER A 546 17.59 -18.45 -31.35
N PHE A 547 16.53 -18.80 -32.06
CA PHE A 547 15.32 -17.99 -32.13
C PHE A 547 14.06 -18.80 -31.81
N GLU A 548 13.16 -18.17 -31.08
CA GLU A 548 11.80 -18.64 -30.84
C GLU A 548 10.81 -17.77 -31.61
N CYS A 549 9.93 -18.42 -32.36
CA CYS A 549 8.88 -17.80 -33.18
C CYS A 549 7.51 -18.32 -32.73
N VAL A 550 6.52 -17.44 -32.65
CA VAL A 550 5.14 -17.80 -32.24
C VAL A 550 4.13 -17.78 -33.38
N SER A 551 4.51 -17.33 -34.58
CA SER A 551 3.61 -17.29 -35.75
C SER A 551 4.33 -17.63 -37.06
N PRO A 552 3.60 -18.05 -38.12
CA PRO A 552 4.22 -18.31 -39.42
C PRO A 552 4.89 -17.08 -40.03
N GLY A 553 4.34 -15.89 -39.78
CA GLY A 553 4.94 -14.63 -40.25
C GLY A 553 6.28 -14.32 -39.61
N GLU A 554 6.48 -14.69 -38.33
CA GLU A 554 7.78 -14.58 -37.67
C GLU A 554 8.80 -15.56 -38.25
N LEU A 555 8.38 -16.81 -38.54
CA LEU A 555 9.22 -17.80 -39.22
C LEU A 555 9.66 -17.29 -40.60
N GLU A 556 8.71 -16.85 -41.43
CA GLU A 556 9.02 -16.33 -42.77
C GLU A 556 9.98 -15.14 -42.70
N TRP A 557 9.72 -14.19 -41.80
CA TRP A 557 10.57 -13.01 -41.61
C TRP A 557 12.00 -13.42 -41.22
N LEU A 558 12.16 -14.30 -40.22
CA LEU A 558 13.46 -14.76 -39.75
C LEU A 558 14.23 -15.49 -40.86
N LEU A 559 13.59 -16.43 -41.55
CA LEU A 559 14.24 -17.24 -42.58
C LEU A 559 14.53 -16.44 -43.85
N ARG A 560 13.79 -15.37 -44.11
CA ARG A 560 14.11 -14.43 -45.20
C ARG A 560 15.35 -13.60 -44.88
N LEU A 561 15.50 -13.15 -43.64
CA LEU A 561 16.70 -12.43 -43.20
C LEU A 561 17.93 -13.34 -43.15
N TYR A 562 17.75 -14.59 -42.72
CA TYR A 562 18.83 -15.57 -42.55
C TYR A 562 18.48 -16.91 -43.21
N PRO A 563 18.56 -17.02 -44.56
CA PRO A 563 18.20 -18.24 -45.29
C PRO A 563 19.02 -19.46 -44.85
N ASP A 564 20.29 -19.23 -44.51
CA ASP A 564 21.27 -20.24 -44.10
C ASP A 564 21.23 -20.57 -42.60
N LEU A 565 20.30 -19.97 -41.83
CA LEU A 565 20.12 -20.31 -40.43
C LEU A 565 19.71 -21.78 -40.29
N GLY A 566 20.54 -22.56 -39.60
CA GLY A 566 20.26 -23.95 -39.27
C GLY A 566 18.87 -24.10 -38.64
N ARG A 567 18.03 -24.94 -39.23
CA ARG A 567 16.61 -25.06 -38.81
C ARG A 567 16.45 -25.62 -37.40
N ASP A 568 17.45 -26.33 -36.90
CA ASP A 568 17.53 -26.80 -35.52
C ASP A 568 17.71 -25.66 -34.50
N ARG A 569 18.09 -24.46 -34.94
CA ARG A 569 18.18 -23.22 -34.13
C ARG A 569 16.88 -22.43 -34.09
N VAL A 570 15.80 -22.96 -34.67
CA VAL A 570 14.48 -22.32 -34.68
C VAL A 570 13.48 -23.18 -33.92
N LEU A 571 12.94 -22.63 -32.85
CA LEU A 571 11.82 -23.19 -32.10
C LEU A 571 10.55 -22.44 -32.47
N TYR A 572 9.50 -23.19 -32.81
CA TYR A 572 8.20 -22.66 -33.18
C TYR A 572 7.17 -23.04 -32.11
N THR A 573 6.71 -22.05 -31.34
CA THR A 573 5.84 -22.24 -30.18
C THR A 573 4.50 -21.50 -30.35
N PRO A 574 3.64 -21.95 -31.28
CA PRO A 574 2.34 -21.33 -31.48
C PRO A 574 1.39 -21.65 -30.32
N ASN A 575 0.35 -20.82 -30.16
CA ASN A 575 -0.70 -21.01 -29.15
C ASN A 575 -2.06 -20.98 -29.83
N PHE A 576 -2.89 -22.00 -29.62
CA PHE A 576 -4.17 -22.15 -30.33
C PHE A 576 -4.03 -22.00 -31.86
N ALA A 577 -2.95 -22.59 -32.41
CA ALA A 577 -2.63 -22.52 -33.84
C ALA A 577 -3.65 -23.28 -34.70
N SER A 578 -3.86 -22.79 -35.92
CA SER A 578 -4.62 -23.55 -36.92
C SER A 578 -3.82 -24.74 -37.45
N ARG A 579 -4.49 -25.59 -38.24
CA ARG A 579 -3.81 -26.69 -38.95
C ARG A 579 -2.68 -26.16 -39.84
N GLU A 580 -2.95 -25.08 -40.57
CA GLU A 580 -2.00 -24.44 -41.50
C GLU A 580 -0.78 -23.89 -40.77
N ASP A 581 -0.95 -23.35 -39.55
CA ASP A 581 0.15 -22.86 -38.72
C ASP A 581 1.12 -23.99 -38.36
N TYR A 582 0.61 -25.16 -37.94
CA TYR A 582 1.45 -26.32 -37.65
C TYR A 582 2.14 -26.85 -38.92
N GLU A 583 1.43 -26.98 -40.03
CA GLU A 583 2.00 -27.38 -41.32
C GLU A 583 3.10 -26.41 -41.78
N ALA A 584 2.94 -25.10 -41.55
CA ALA A 584 3.96 -24.09 -41.84
C ALA A 584 5.22 -24.28 -40.98
N GLY A 585 5.07 -24.53 -39.68
CA GLY A 585 6.18 -24.84 -38.78
C GLY A 585 7.00 -26.05 -39.23
N PHE A 586 6.33 -27.17 -39.56
CA PHE A 586 7.01 -28.36 -40.08
C PHE A 586 7.65 -28.14 -41.45
N ARG A 587 6.99 -27.39 -42.35
CA ARG A 587 7.54 -27.06 -43.68
C ARG A 587 8.79 -26.19 -43.58
N ALA A 588 8.85 -25.30 -42.60
CA ALA A 588 10.02 -24.49 -42.30
C ALA A 588 11.19 -25.30 -41.71
N GLY A 589 10.95 -26.56 -41.30
CA GLY A 589 11.94 -27.42 -40.66
C GLY A 589 12.24 -27.04 -39.21
N ALA A 590 11.42 -26.18 -38.60
CA ALA A 590 11.58 -25.75 -37.22
C ALA A 590 11.22 -26.88 -36.24
N ARG A 591 11.72 -26.77 -35.00
CA ARG A 591 11.24 -27.61 -33.89
C ARG A 591 9.87 -27.08 -33.47
N VAL A 592 8.84 -27.92 -33.52
CA VAL A 592 7.45 -27.49 -33.28
C VAL A 592 7.00 -27.87 -31.88
N THR A 593 6.50 -26.90 -31.12
CA THR A 593 5.88 -27.09 -29.82
C THR A 593 4.37 -27.24 -29.97
N LEU A 594 3.81 -28.30 -29.38
CA LEU A 594 2.38 -28.51 -29.25
C LEU A 594 1.88 -27.94 -27.91
N ASP A 595 0.86 -27.11 -27.96
CA ASP A 595 0.31 -26.38 -26.80
C ASP A 595 -1.03 -26.96 -26.29
N ASN A 596 -1.72 -27.76 -27.12
CA ASN A 596 -3.02 -28.37 -26.82
C ASN A 596 -3.10 -29.79 -27.40
N LEU A 597 -3.96 -30.64 -26.84
CA LEU A 597 -4.22 -32.01 -27.29
C LEU A 597 -5.10 -32.10 -28.54
N GLU A 598 -6.02 -31.15 -28.71
CA GLU A 598 -7.02 -31.17 -29.78
C GLU A 598 -6.40 -31.36 -31.19
N PRO A 599 -5.27 -30.71 -31.55
CA PRO A 599 -4.64 -30.94 -32.86
C PRO A 599 -4.23 -32.39 -33.13
N LEU A 600 -3.89 -33.16 -32.09
CA LEU A 600 -3.57 -34.59 -32.24
C LEU A 600 -4.83 -35.44 -32.46
N GLU A 601 -5.97 -35.01 -31.93
CA GLU A 601 -7.24 -35.71 -32.05
C GLU A 601 -7.91 -35.40 -33.40
N THR A 602 -7.84 -34.15 -33.84
CA THR A 602 -8.54 -33.68 -35.03
C THR A 602 -7.69 -33.76 -36.30
N TRP A 603 -6.37 -33.57 -36.20
CA TRP A 603 -5.44 -33.55 -37.35
C TRP A 603 -4.29 -34.56 -37.21
N PRO A 604 -4.56 -35.84 -36.93
CA PRO A 604 -3.53 -36.84 -36.62
C PRO A 604 -2.46 -37.00 -37.72
N ASP A 605 -2.83 -36.85 -38.99
CA ASP A 605 -1.91 -37.02 -40.12
C ASP A 605 -0.85 -35.92 -40.22
N VAL A 606 -1.10 -34.74 -39.64
CA VAL A 606 -0.12 -33.64 -39.60
C VAL A 606 1.04 -33.99 -38.67
N PHE A 607 0.76 -34.69 -37.56
CA PHE A 607 1.70 -34.96 -36.48
C PHE A 607 2.30 -36.37 -36.51
N ARG A 608 1.71 -37.30 -37.27
CA ARG A 608 2.15 -38.70 -37.30
C ARG A 608 3.63 -38.85 -37.65
N GLY A 609 4.38 -39.60 -36.84
CA GLY A 609 5.80 -39.87 -37.07
C GLY A 609 6.73 -38.66 -36.89
N ARG A 610 6.27 -37.57 -36.28
CA ARG A 610 7.03 -36.33 -36.12
C ARG A 610 7.73 -36.25 -34.76
N GLU A 611 8.82 -35.49 -34.71
CA GLU A 611 9.42 -35.01 -33.47
C GLU A 611 8.71 -33.74 -32.99
N LEU A 612 8.34 -33.68 -31.71
CA LEU A 612 7.64 -32.54 -31.09
C LEU A 612 8.22 -32.13 -29.76
N PHE A 613 8.04 -30.84 -29.45
CA PHE A 613 8.06 -30.33 -28.09
C PHE A 613 6.63 -30.31 -27.54
N LEU A 614 6.46 -30.53 -26.24
CA LEU A 614 5.16 -30.36 -25.57
C LEU A 614 5.22 -29.22 -24.58
N ARG A 615 4.29 -28.27 -24.67
CA ARG A 615 4.14 -27.25 -23.64
C ARG A 615 3.22 -27.75 -22.56
N MET A 616 3.69 -27.72 -21.32
CA MET A 616 2.98 -28.16 -20.14
C MET A 616 2.61 -26.97 -19.26
N ASP A 617 1.41 -26.98 -18.68
CA ASP A 617 1.02 -26.01 -17.66
C ASP A 617 1.55 -26.44 -16.28
N PRO A 618 2.43 -25.67 -15.62
CA PRO A 618 2.90 -26.00 -14.27
C PRO A 618 1.84 -25.78 -13.18
N GLY A 619 0.64 -25.28 -13.50
CA GLY A 619 -0.48 -25.09 -12.57
C GLY A 619 -0.40 -23.83 -11.71
N GLU A 620 0.79 -23.24 -11.58
CA GLU A 620 1.03 -21.98 -10.85
C GLU A 620 1.85 -20.99 -11.72
N GLY A 621 1.29 -19.82 -12.03
CA GLY A 621 1.95 -18.73 -12.76
C GLY A 621 2.57 -17.65 -11.87
N GLY A 622 3.64 -17.02 -12.35
CA GLY A 622 4.27 -15.82 -11.79
C GLY A 622 4.13 -14.61 -12.72
N GLY A 623 4.15 -13.40 -12.15
CA GLY A 623 4.05 -12.15 -12.91
C GLY A 623 3.26 -11.06 -12.17
N HIS A 624 3.55 -9.79 -12.46
CA HIS A 624 2.99 -8.62 -11.76
C HIS A 624 1.53 -8.27 -12.14
N HIS A 625 0.96 -8.92 -13.17
CA HIS A 625 -0.40 -8.66 -13.67
C HIS A 625 -1.03 -9.90 -14.33
N ARG A 626 -2.37 -10.00 -14.37
CA ARG A 626 -3.13 -11.11 -15.00
C ARG A 626 -2.73 -11.39 -16.46
N HIS A 627 -2.49 -10.32 -17.23
CA HIS A 627 -2.10 -10.39 -18.65
C HIS A 627 -0.66 -10.89 -18.90
N VAL A 628 0.15 -11.10 -17.85
CA VAL A 628 1.52 -11.62 -17.97
C VAL A 628 1.74 -12.93 -17.19
N ARG A 629 0.71 -13.50 -16.56
CA ARG A 629 0.73 -14.83 -15.95
C ARG A 629 0.29 -15.84 -17.02
N THR A 630 1.10 -16.87 -17.27
CA THR A 630 0.87 -17.84 -18.36
C THR A 630 0.76 -19.29 -17.89
N ALA A 631 0.42 -19.51 -16.61
CA ALA A 631 0.23 -20.84 -16.02
C ALA A 631 -0.90 -20.82 -14.98
N GLY A 632 -1.53 -21.97 -14.76
CA GLY A 632 -2.67 -22.18 -13.86
C GLY A 632 -4.03 -22.26 -14.58
N PRO A 633 -5.12 -22.59 -13.86
CA PRO A 633 -6.43 -22.92 -14.44
C PRO A 633 -7.11 -21.77 -15.22
N LEU A 634 -6.63 -20.54 -15.07
CA LEU A 634 -7.08 -19.36 -15.81
C LEU A 634 -6.16 -19.01 -16.99
N SER A 635 -5.10 -19.79 -17.22
CA SER A 635 -4.18 -19.68 -18.35
C SER A 635 -4.71 -20.45 -19.54
N LYS A 636 -4.60 -19.86 -20.73
CA LYS A 636 -4.89 -20.57 -22.00
C LYS A 636 -3.71 -21.38 -22.52
N PHE A 637 -2.58 -21.38 -21.82
CA PHE A 637 -1.31 -21.88 -22.33
C PHE A 637 -0.93 -23.23 -21.73
N GLY A 638 -0.50 -24.14 -22.59
CA GLY A 638 0.04 -25.45 -22.20
C GLY A 638 -1.01 -26.51 -21.85
N ILE A 639 -0.57 -27.76 -21.95
CA ILE A 639 -1.38 -28.94 -21.63
C ILE A 639 -1.39 -29.15 -20.12
N SER A 640 -2.59 -29.25 -19.55
CA SER A 640 -2.76 -29.47 -18.12
C SER A 640 -2.31 -30.89 -17.69
N PRO A 641 -1.67 -31.06 -16.51
CA PRO A 641 -1.18 -32.35 -16.04
C PRO A 641 -2.24 -33.45 -15.90
N ASP A 642 -3.51 -33.12 -15.64
CA ASP A 642 -4.61 -34.10 -15.56
C ASP A 642 -4.87 -34.81 -16.90
N ARG A 643 -4.51 -34.17 -18.01
CA ARG A 643 -4.66 -34.72 -19.36
C ARG A 643 -3.47 -35.57 -19.82
N LEU A 644 -2.45 -35.74 -18.98
CA LEU A 644 -1.21 -36.45 -19.33
C LEU A 644 -1.45 -37.90 -19.77
N ALA A 645 -2.40 -38.60 -19.15
CA ALA A 645 -2.73 -39.98 -19.55
C ALA A 645 -3.22 -40.04 -21.00
N ARG A 646 -4.15 -39.13 -21.37
CA ARG A 646 -4.68 -39.02 -22.73
C ARG A 646 -3.59 -38.60 -23.73
N LEU A 647 -2.72 -37.67 -23.33
CA LEU A 647 -1.58 -37.24 -24.15
C LEU A 647 -0.68 -38.42 -24.52
N ARG A 648 -0.36 -39.29 -23.55
CA ARG A 648 0.48 -40.47 -23.78
C ARG A 648 -0.15 -41.45 -24.76
N GLU A 649 -1.45 -41.67 -24.68
CA GLU A 649 -2.17 -42.52 -25.63
C GLU A 649 -2.05 -42.00 -27.06
N LEU A 650 -2.30 -40.70 -27.25
CA LEU A 650 -2.24 -40.04 -28.56
C LEU A 650 -0.82 -40.05 -29.13
N VAL A 651 0.17 -39.65 -28.33
CA VAL A 651 1.59 -39.66 -28.72
C VAL A 651 2.01 -41.07 -29.19
N LYS A 652 1.63 -42.12 -28.45
CA LYS A 652 1.93 -43.50 -28.83
C LYS A 652 1.18 -43.95 -30.08
N GLY A 653 -0.11 -43.63 -30.21
CA GLY A 653 -0.94 -44.03 -31.35
C GLY A 653 -0.57 -43.34 -32.67
N LEU A 654 0.08 -42.18 -32.58
CA LEU A 654 0.55 -41.40 -33.72
C LEU A 654 2.05 -41.57 -34.00
N ASP A 655 2.76 -42.41 -33.25
CA ASP A 655 4.20 -42.61 -33.38
C ASP A 655 4.99 -41.28 -33.26
N ILE A 656 4.55 -40.41 -32.35
CA ILE A 656 5.18 -39.11 -32.11
C ILE A 656 6.39 -39.29 -31.19
N GLN A 657 7.49 -38.64 -31.57
CA GLN A 657 8.70 -38.58 -30.75
C GLN A 657 8.73 -37.27 -29.96
N VAL A 658 8.42 -37.35 -28.66
CA VAL A 658 8.50 -36.18 -27.77
C VAL A 658 9.94 -36.00 -27.35
N VAL A 659 10.59 -34.96 -27.87
CA VAL A 659 12.03 -34.70 -27.71
C VAL A 659 12.34 -33.59 -26.72
N GLY A 660 11.36 -32.73 -26.42
CA GLY A 660 11.50 -31.65 -25.45
C GLY A 660 10.20 -31.31 -24.75
N LEU A 661 10.31 -30.74 -23.56
CA LEU A 661 9.18 -30.23 -22.78
C LEU A 661 9.41 -28.76 -22.46
N HIS A 662 8.36 -27.95 -22.58
CA HIS A 662 8.38 -26.53 -22.33
C HIS A 662 7.38 -26.16 -21.23
N ALA A 663 7.75 -25.26 -20.33
CA ALA A 663 6.79 -24.54 -19.49
C ALA A 663 7.20 -23.08 -19.32
N HIS A 664 6.22 -22.17 -19.36
CA HIS A 664 6.46 -20.74 -19.19
C HIS A 664 5.81 -20.25 -17.91
N GLY A 665 6.61 -19.74 -16.98
CA GLY A 665 6.12 -19.22 -15.71
C GLY A 665 5.38 -17.89 -15.78
N GLY A 666 5.51 -17.12 -16.86
CA GLY A 666 4.96 -15.77 -17.05
C GLY A 666 6.05 -14.72 -17.27
N SER A 667 5.73 -13.43 -17.25
CA SER A 667 6.69 -12.34 -17.48
C SER A 667 6.92 -11.45 -16.26
N GLY A 668 8.17 -11.03 -16.04
CA GLY A 668 8.55 -10.16 -14.92
C GLY A 668 8.76 -10.92 -13.61
N ILE A 669 9.26 -12.14 -13.69
CA ILE A 669 9.52 -12.98 -12.52
C ILE A 669 10.76 -12.42 -11.79
N LYS A 670 10.60 -12.07 -10.52
CA LYS A 670 11.68 -11.52 -9.67
C LYS A 670 12.43 -12.60 -8.87
N GLY A 671 11.81 -13.75 -8.63
CA GLY A 671 12.40 -14.83 -7.83
C GLY A 671 13.13 -15.88 -8.69
N THR A 672 14.42 -16.08 -8.44
CA THR A 672 15.30 -17.04 -9.14
C THR A 672 14.87 -18.50 -8.93
N GLN A 673 14.18 -18.81 -7.83
CA GLN A 673 13.66 -20.15 -7.53
C GLN A 673 12.66 -20.68 -8.55
N LYS A 674 11.98 -19.82 -9.31
CA LYS A 674 10.90 -20.23 -10.21
C LYS A 674 11.38 -21.14 -11.35
N TRP A 675 12.53 -20.83 -11.97
CA TRP A 675 13.08 -21.64 -13.05
C TRP A 675 13.53 -23.03 -12.57
N ALA A 676 14.09 -23.12 -11.36
CA ALA A 676 14.41 -24.41 -10.75
C ALA A 676 13.13 -25.23 -10.48
N SER A 677 12.05 -24.60 -10.00
CA SER A 677 10.77 -25.28 -9.84
C SER A 677 10.18 -25.76 -11.17
N ILE A 678 10.30 -24.96 -12.24
CA ILE A 678 9.88 -25.34 -13.60
C ILE A 678 10.71 -26.54 -14.10
N ALA A 679 12.03 -26.51 -13.93
CA ALA A 679 12.91 -27.61 -14.32
C ALA A 679 12.51 -28.92 -13.62
N ASN A 680 12.28 -28.88 -12.31
CA ASN A 680 11.80 -30.04 -11.55
C ASN A 680 10.41 -30.52 -11.98
N PHE A 681 9.50 -29.59 -12.30
CA PHE A 681 8.19 -29.94 -12.83
C PHE A 681 8.31 -30.68 -14.17
N LEU A 682 9.06 -30.13 -15.12
CA LEU A 682 9.24 -30.73 -16.44
C LEU A 682 9.99 -32.08 -16.35
N ALA A 683 10.98 -32.21 -15.46
CA ALA A 683 11.69 -33.47 -15.22
C ALA A 683 10.75 -34.59 -14.77
N ARG A 684 9.77 -34.31 -13.91
CA ARG A 684 8.75 -35.28 -13.50
C ARG A 684 7.85 -35.70 -14.66
N ILE A 685 7.48 -34.76 -15.53
CA ILE A 685 6.70 -35.07 -16.74
C ILE A 685 7.53 -35.91 -17.74
N ALA A 686 8.84 -35.66 -17.82
CA ALA A 686 9.75 -36.38 -18.71
C ALA A 686 9.81 -37.90 -18.41
N GLU A 687 9.52 -38.34 -17.19
CA GLU A 687 9.39 -39.76 -16.86
C GLU A 687 8.32 -40.49 -17.70
N SER A 688 7.32 -39.75 -18.20
CA SER A 688 6.29 -40.28 -19.09
C SER A 688 6.70 -40.34 -20.57
N PHE A 689 7.82 -39.72 -20.94
CA PHE A 689 8.29 -39.56 -22.33
C PHE A 689 9.79 -39.85 -22.44
N PRO A 690 10.19 -41.13 -22.68
CA PRO A 690 11.59 -41.56 -22.58
C PRO A 690 12.58 -40.89 -23.55
N GLN A 691 12.10 -40.23 -24.61
CA GLN A 691 12.95 -39.58 -25.62
C GLN A 691 13.21 -38.09 -25.33
N VAL A 692 12.62 -37.55 -24.25
CA VAL A 692 12.84 -36.17 -23.82
C VAL A 692 14.30 -35.99 -23.43
N ARG A 693 14.96 -35.05 -24.09
CA ARG A 693 16.34 -34.63 -23.79
C ARG A 693 16.45 -33.14 -23.46
N VAL A 694 15.42 -32.35 -23.80
CA VAL A 694 15.40 -30.89 -23.60
C VAL A 694 14.30 -30.51 -22.60
N LEU A 695 14.66 -29.68 -21.62
CA LEU A 695 13.72 -28.95 -20.77
C LEU A 695 13.84 -27.45 -21.07
N ASP A 696 12.84 -26.91 -21.76
CA ASP A 696 12.72 -25.49 -22.01
C ASP A 696 11.98 -24.82 -20.84
N LEU A 697 12.73 -24.01 -20.08
CA LEU A 697 12.23 -23.36 -18.87
C LEU A 697 11.47 -22.06 -19.18
N GLY A 698 11.29 -21.75 -20.45
CA GLY A 698 10.67 -20.53 -20.95
C GLY A 698 11.53 -19.30 -20.66
N GLY A 699 10.88 -18.14 -20.59
CA GLY A 699 11.53 -16.85 -20.40
C GLY A 699 11.05 -16.16 -19.13
N GLY A 700 10.74 -14.88 -19.26
CA GLY A 700 10.07 -14.13 -18.21
C GLY A 700 10.97 -13.42 -17.20
N LEU A 701 12.29 -13.41 -17.43
CA LEU A 701 13.25 -12.71 -16.59
C LEU A 701 12.85 -11.23 -16.45
N SER A 702 12.88 -10.73 -15.21
CA SER A 702 12.53 -9.34 -14.91
C SER A 702 13.65 -8.38 -15.29
N VAL A 703 13.26 -7.14 -15.61
CA VAL A 703 14.15 -6.00 -15.80
C VAL A 703 13.71 -4.89 -14.83
N PRO A 704 14.64 -4.09 -14.28
CA PRO A 704 14.28 -2.93 -13.48
C PRO A 704 13.43 -1.93 -14.28
N GLU A 705 12.28 -1.53 -13.73
CA GLU A 705 11.35 -0.60 -14.40
C GLU A 705 11.22 0.72 -13.64
N LYS A 706 11.41 0.71 -12.31
CA LYS A 706 11.35 1.88 -11.43
C LYS A 706 12.64 2.06 -10.64
N ALA A 707 12.85 3.28 -10.13
CA ALA A 707 13.88 3.55 -9.14
C ALA A 707 13.68 2.63 -7.92
N GLY A 708 14.76 1.95 -7.50
CA GLY A 708 14.74 0.98 -6.40
C GLY A 708 14.37 -0.46 -6.80
N ASP A 709 14.00 -0.75 -8.05
CA ASP A 709 13.88 -2.13 -8.50
C ASP A 709 15.27 -2.80 -8.56
N ALA A 710 15.44 -3.89 -7.82
CA ALA A 710 16.64 -4.71 -7.91
C ALA A 710 16.66 -5.51 -9.23
N PRO A 711 17.81 -5.61 -9.92
CA PRO A 711 17.96 -6.53 -11.05
C PRO A 711 17.86 -7.98 -10.60
N LEU A 712 17.45 -8.87 -11.51
CA LEU A 712 17.45 -10.31 -11.25
C LEU A 712 18.89 -10.80 -11.01
N ASP A 713 19.11 -11.55 -9.94
CA ASP A 713 20.42 -12.16 -9.65
C ASP A 713 20.65 -13.36 -10.57
N LEU A 714 21.35 -13.12 -11.67
CA LEU A 714 21.69 -14.16 -12.65
C LEU A 714 22.66 -15.21 -12.08
N ARG A 715 23.51 -14.86 -11.10
CA ARG A 715 24.43 -15.83 -10.49
C ARG A 715 23.68 -16.81 -9.63
N GLU A 716 22.76 -16.30 -8.80
CA GLU A 716 21.91 -17.15 -7.99
C GLU A 716 21.01 -18.06 -8.86
N LEU A 717 20.49 -17.53 -9.97
CA LEU A 717 19.76 -18.33 -10.96
C LEU A 717 20.61 -19.47 -11.50
N ASP A 718 21.84 -19.17 -11.93
CA ASP A 718 22.76 -20.17 -12.49
C ASP A 718 23.11 -21.26 -11.47
N GLU A 719 23.45 -20.87 -10.24
CA GLU A 719 23.78 -21.80 -9.15
C GLU A 719 22.63 -22.78 -8.86
N ARG A 720 21.40 -22.29 -8.85
CA ARG A 720 20.20 -23.11 -8.63
C ARG A 720 19.97 -24.11 -9.76
N LEU A 721 20.18 -23.70 -11.00
CA LEU A 721 20.01 -24.57 -12.17
C LEU A 721 21.18 -25.56 -12.31
N LEU A 722 22.40 -25.16 -11.96
CA LEU A 722 23.55 -26.08 -11.84
C LEU A 722 23.28 -27.16 -10.78
N ALA A 723 22.67 -26.81 -9.65
CA ALA A 723 22.27 -27.79 -8.65
C ALA A 723 21.26 -28.80 -9.21
N PHE A 724 20.30 -28.36 -10.03
CA PHE A 724 19.38 -29.25 -10.75
C PHE A 724 20.14 -30.17 -11.73
N ARG A 725 21.07 -29.64 -12.53
CA ARG A 725 21.86 -30.43 -13.50
C ARG A 725 22.71 -31.52 -12.85
N ARG A 726 23.23 -31.28 -11.64
CA ARG A 726 23.97 -32.32 -10.88
C ARG A 726 23.12 -33.55 -10.58
N VAL A 727 21.81 -33.37 -10.41
CA VAL A 727 20.85 -34.46 -10.17
C VAL A 727 20.31 -35.04 -11.47
N HIS A 728 20.12 -34.21 -12.50
CA HIS A 728 19.56 -34.59 -13.79
C HIS A 728 20.49 -34.26 -14.98
N PRO A 729 21.67 -34.90 -15.08
CA PRO A 729 22.69 -34.57 -16.10
C PRO A 729 22.28 -34.95 -17.53
N GLN A 730 21.22 -35.75 -17.69
CA GLN A 730 20.71 -36.17 -19.00
C GLN A 730 19.94 -35.09 -19.76
N PHE A 731 19.54 -34.00 -19.10
CA PHE A 731 18.74 -32.96 -19.71
C PHE A 731 19.57 -31.74 -20.12
N GLU A 732 19.31 -31.26 -21.34
CA GLU A 732 19.65 -29.91 -21.76
C GLU A 732 18.64 -28.91 -21.20
N LEU A 733 19.11 -27.77 -20.70
CA LEU A 733 18.28 -26.68 -20.23
C LEU A 733 18.29 -25.53 -21.23
N TRP A 734 17.10 -25.13 -21.67
CA TRP A 734 16.92 -24.01 -22.59
C TRP A 734 16.18 -22.86 -21.91
N LEU A 735 16.44 -21.63 -22.35
CA LEU A 735 15.69 -20.43 -21.96
C LEU A 735 15.25 -19.62 -23.18
N GLU A 736 14.07 -19.02 -23.08
CA GLU A 736 13.44 -18.18 -24.11
C GLU A 736 13.33 -16.70 -23.69
N PRO A 737 14.44 -15.99 -23.36
CA PRO A 737 14.38 -14.59 -22.99
C PRO A 737 13.93 -13.72 -24.18
N GLY A 738 12.86 -12.96 -24.02
CA GLY A 738 12.46 -11.91 -24.98
C GLY A 738 12.71 -10.53 -24.38
N ARG A 739 11.83 -10.13 -23.47
CA ARG A 739 11.82 -8.81 -22.82
C ARG A 739 13.15 -8.44 -22.15
N TYR A 740 13.80 -9.38 -21.47
CA TYR A 740 15.06 -9.13 -20.79
C TYR A 740 16.15 -8.60 -21.72
N LEU A 741 16.26 -9.19 -22.92
CA LEU A 741 17.31 -8.87 -23.88
C LEU A 741 17.16 -7.49 -24.52
N VAL A 742 15.93 -7.02 -24.73
CA VAL A 742 15.68 -5.82 -25.55
C VAL A 742 15.06 -4.65 -24.79
N ALA A 743 14.39 -4.86 -23.65
CA ALA A 743 13.63 -3.80 -22.98
C ALA A 743 14.49 -2.59 -22.65
N ARG A 744 15.59 -2.79 -21.91
CA ARG A 744 16.50 -1.72 -21.46
C ARG A 744 17.31 -1.09 -22.59
N ALA A 745 17.55 -1.84 -23.65
CA ALA A 745 18.30 -1.36 -24.81
C ALA A 745 17.50 -0.36 -25.66
N GLY A 746 16.17 -0.38 -25.59
CA GLY A 746 15.32 0.46 -26.42
C GLY A 746 14.67 1.64 -25.69
N VAL A 747 14.66 2.79 -26.35
CA VAL A 747 13.93 3.99 -25.93
C VAL A 747 13.03 4.48 -27.06
N LEU A 748 11.94 5.18 -26.73
CA LEU A 748 11.09 5.87 -27.68
C LEU A 748 11.27 7.38 -27.50
N LEU A 749 11.66 8.07 -28.58
CA LEU A 749 11.78 9.52 -28.63
C LEU A 749 10.50 10.12 -29.21
N ALA A 750 9.94 11.10 -28.51
CA ALA A 750 8.71 11.77 -28.88
C ALA A 750 8.88 13.29 -28.71
N ARG A 751 8.35 14.07 -29.65
CA ARG A 751 8.41 15.53 -29.62
C ARG A 751 7.18 16.09 -28.94
N VAL A 752 7.39 17.08 -28.08
CA VAL A 752 6.30 17.84 -27.45
C VAL A 752 5.64 18.72 -28.50
N ASN A 753 4.38 18.46 -28.79
CA ASN A 753 3.55 19.25 -29.68
C ASN A 753 3.01 20.49 -28.96
N GLN A 754 2.43 20.28 -27.78
CA GLN A 754 1.81 21.35 -27.00
C GLN A 754 1.71 20.97 -25.52
N THR A 755 1.65 21.99 -24.67
CA THR A 755 1.31 21.85 -23.25
C THR A 755 -0.05 22.47 -22.98
N LYS A 756 -0.87 21.82 -22.17
CA LYS A 756 -2.21 22.31 -21.82
C LYS A 756 -2.42 22.26 -20.31
N ILE A 757 -2.91 23.36 -19.75
CA ILE A 757 -3.33 23.43 -18.36
C ILE A 757 -4.85 23.30 -18.31
N LYS A 758 -5.39 22.41 -17.47
CA LYS A 758 -6.82 22.24 -17.24
C LYS A 758 -7.07 22.03 -15.74
N GLY A 759 -7.53 23.07 -15.06
CA GLY A 759 -7.53 23.09 -13.59
C GLY A 759 -6.09 23.00 -13.10
N ASP A 760 -5.83 22.11 -12.15
CA ASP A 760 -4.48 21.89 -11.60
C ASP A 760 -3.64 20.88 -12.41
N ARG A 761 -4.19 20.33 -13.50
CA ARG A 761 -3.45 19.38 -14.37
C ARG A 761 -2.69 20.08 -15.47
N ILE A 762 -1.45 19.65 -15.64
CA ILE A 762 -0.63 19.96 -16.81
C ILE A 762 -0.60 18.71 -17.68
N PHE A 763 -0.96 18.87 -18.95
CA PHE A 763 -0.84 17.85 -19.98
C PHE A 763 0.31 18.24 -20.90
N VAL A 764 1.24 17.32 -21.13
CA VAL A 764 2.29 17.43 -22.14
C VAL A 764 1.89 16.51 -23.28
N GLY A 765 1.35 17.10 -24.34
CA GLY A 765 0.95 16.38 -25.55
C GLY A 765 2.16 16.17 -26.45
N VAL A 766 2.48 14.91 -26.75
CA VAL A 766 3.56 14.53 -27.65
C VAL A 766 3.04 13.96 -28.97
N ASP A 767 3.92 13.71 -29.93
CA ASP A 767 3.60 13.11 -31.23
C ASP A 767 3.56 11.57 -31.23
N ALA A 768 3.93 10.93 -30.12
CA ALA A 768 3.74 9.51 -29.88
C ALA A 768 2.43 9.25 -29.09
N GLY A 769 1.56 8.39 -29.59
CA GLY A 769 0.38 7.92 -28.84
C GLY A 769 0.38 6.41 -28.61
N MET A 770 -0.75 5.90 -28.17
CA MET A 770 -1.01 4.46 -27.93
C MET A 770 -0.84 3.63 -29.20
N ASN A 771 -0.98 4.25 -30.39
CA ASN A 771 -0.67 3.59 -31.66
C ASN A 771 0.83 3.28 -31.79
N CYS A 772 1.70 4.10 -31.19
CA CYS A 772 3.14 3.86 -31.14
C CYS A 772 3.48 2.94 -29.97
N LEU A 773 3.06 3.30 -28.74
CA LEU A 773 3.33 2.52 -27.53
C LEU A 773 2.02 2.22 -26.79
N ILE A 774 1.42 1.06 -27.09
CA ILE A 774 0.10 0.70 -26.57
C ILE A 774 0.12 0.21 -25.11
N ARG A 775 1.28 -0.21 -24.60
CA ARG A 775 1.42 -0.93 -23.32
C ARG A 775 0.86 -0.16 -22.11
N PRO A 776 1.11 1.16 -21.94
CA PRO A 776 0.49 1.93 -20.86
C PRO A 776 -1.03 1.91 -20.93
N ALA A 777 -1.61 2.07 -22.12
CA ALA A 777 -3.06 2.08 -22.33
C ALA A 777 -3.69 0.68 -22.19
N LEU A 778 -3.00 -0.37 -22.65
CA LEU A 778 -3.54 -1.74 -22.70
C LEU A 778 -3.55 -2.43 -21.34
N TYR A 779 -2.48 -2.28 -20.56
CA TYR A 779 -2.33 -2.99 -19.29
C TYR A 779 -1.55 -2.21 -18.23
N GLY A 780 -1.47 -0.87 -18.35
CA GLY A 780 -0.89 -0.01 -17.32
C GLY A 780 0.62 -0.12 -17.16
N ALA A 781 1.35 -0.50 -18.23
CA ALA A 781 2.80 -0.62 -18.17
C ALA A 781 3.47 0.70 -17.74
N TYR A 782 4.35 0.62 -16.75
CA TYR A 782 5.16 1.77 -16.36
C TYR A 782 6.36 1.92 -17.30
N HIS A 783 6.58 3.15 -17.76
CA HIS A 783 7.80 3.56 -18.44
C HIS A 783 8.30 4.84 -17.79
N ARG A 784 9.61 4.92 -17.55
CA ARG A 784 10.27 6.17 -17.16
C ARG A 784 10.15 7.16 -18.32
N ILE A 785 9.68 8.37 -18.05
CA ILE A 785 9.60 9.43 -19.04
C ILE A 785 10.43 10.61 -18.56
N VAL A 786 11.36 11.05 -19.39
CA VAL A 786 12.24 12.18 -19.08
C VAL A 786 12.18 13.20 -20.21
N ASN A 787 12.36 14.48 -19.88
CA ASN A 787 12.61 15.50 -20.90
C ASN A 787 14.10 15.45 -21.27
N LEU A 788 14.42 14.82 -22.40
CA LEU A 788 15.79 14.62 -22.84
C LEU A 788 16.45 15.95 -23.23
N SER A 789 15.70 16.87 -23.83
CA SER A 789 16.20 18.22 -24.18
C SER A 789 16.65 19.00 -22.95
N ARG A 790 16.01 18.76 -21.79
CA ARG A 790 16.27 19.45 -20.52
C ARG A 790 16.83 18.52 -19.44
N TRP A 791 17.50 17.45 -19.84
CA TRP A 791 18.07 16.48 -18.93
C TRP A 791 18.99 17.13 -17.89
N GLY A 792 18.87 16.73 -16.63
CA GLY A 792 19.62 17.29 -15.50
C GLY A 792 19.04 18.57 -14.89
N GLN A 793 18.01 19.17 -15.49
CA GLN A 793 17.28 20.27 -14.84
C GLN A 793 16.34 19.75 -13.74
N PRO A 794 16.17 20.49 -12.64
CA PRO A 794 15.26 20.08 -11.58
C PRO A 794 13.82 20.00 -12.09
N PRO A 795 13.00 19.07 -11.55
CA PRO A 795 11.57 19.04 -11.84
C PRO A 795 10.92 20.38 -11.50
N ALA A 796 10.08 20.88 -12.40
CA ALA A 796 9.34 22.14 -12.24
C ALA A 796 7.83 21.93 -12.36
N VAL A 797 7.39 20.85 -13.00
CA VAL A 797 5.98 20.54 -13.24
C VAL A 797 5.68 19.07 -12.97
N LEU A 798 4.47 18.81 -12.47
CA LEU A 798 3.86 17.49 -12.44
C LEU A 798 2.85 17.40 -13.59
N ALA A 799 3.08 16.52 -14.56
CA ALA A 799 2.29 16.49 -15.78
C ALA A 799 1.94 15.07 -16.27
N ASP A 800 0.77 14.94 -16.88
CA ASP A 800 0.43 13.76 -17.68
C ASP A 800 1.04 13.88 -19.07
N VAL A 801 1.70 12.82 -19.53
CA VAL A 801 2.23 12.73 -20.90
C VAL A 801 1.22 11.95 -21.75
N VAL A 802 0.65 12.64 -22.74
CA VAL A 802 -0.45 12.15 -23.58
C VAL A 802 -0.07 12.16 -25.05
N GLY A 803 -0.67 11.25 -25.81
CA GLY A 803 -0.49 11.20 -27.26
C GLY A 803 -1.53 12.02 -28.04
N PRO A 804 -1.47 11.96 -29.39
CA PRO A 804 -2.37 12.69 -30.28
C PRO A 804 -3.57 11.86 -30.79
N ILE A 805 -3.83 10.67 -30.23
CA ILE A 805 -4.94 9.79 -30.58
C ILE A 805 -6.21 10.27 -29.86
N CYS A 806 -7.32 10.34 -30.61
CA CYS A 806 -8.62 10.72 -30.07
C CYS A 806 -9.29 9.55 -29.34
N GLU A 807 -8.62 9.03 -28.32
CA GLU A 807 -9.10 7.97 -27.44
C GLU A 807 -8.82 8.37 -25.98
N THR A 808 -9.75 8.05 -25.09
CA THR A 808 -9.66 8.41 -23.67
C THR A 808 -8.44 7.76 -23.00
N GLY A 809 -8.01 6.60 -23.49
CA GLY A 809 -6.86 5.86 -22.97
C GLY A 809 -5.49 6.30 -23.50
N ASP A 810 -5.38 7.35 -24.34
CA ASP A 810 -4.13 7.74 -24.99
C ASP A 810 -3.13 8.48 -24.06
N PHE A 811 -2.67 7.74 -23.05
CA PHE A 811 -1.67 8.17 -22.08
C PHE A 811 -0.41 7.33 -22.22
N LEU A 812 0.75 8.00 -22.24
CA LEU A 812 2.04 7.34 -22.12
C LEU A 812 2.52 7.30 -20.66
N GLY A 813 2.07 8.25 -19.83
CA GLY A 813 2.36 8.24 -18.41
C GLY A 813 1.60 9.30 -17.62
N HIS A 814 1.27 8.97 -16.39
CA HIS A 814 0.60 9.87 -15.45
C HIS A 814 1.58 10.47 -14.44
N ASP A 815 1.27 11.67 -13.97
CA ASP A 815 1.94 12.36 -12.86
C ASP A 815 3.47 12.32 -12.99
N ARG A 816 3.98 12.63 -14.19
CA ARG A 816 5.42 12.67 -14.49
C ARG A 816 6.02 13.97 -13.99
N ARG A 817 7.06 13.84 -13.16
CA ARG A 817 7.90 14.95 -12.71
C ARG A 817 8.82 15.35 -13.85
N LEU A 818 8.55 16.49 -14.47
CA LEU A 818 9.32 16.99 -15.60
C LEU A 818 9.89 18.38 -15.28
N PRO A 819 11.05 18.76 -15.86
CA PRO A 819 11.47 20.16 -15.86
C PRO A 819 10.46 21.00 -16.65
N ALA A 820 10.61 22.32 -16.65
CA ALA A 820 9.73 23.24 -17.37
C ALA A 820 9.71 22.90 -18.87
N THR A 821 8.74 22.10 -19.28
CA THR A 821 8.66 21.45 -20.58
C THR A 821 7.86 22.32 -21.53
N VAL A 822 8.38 22.54 -22.73
CA VAL A 822 7.78 23.44 -23.73
C VAL A 822 7.63 22.74 -25.08
N PRO A 823 6.76 23.25 -25.97
CA PRO A 823 6.67 22.76 -27.35
C PRO A 823 8.04 22.72 -28.03
N GLY A 824 8.32 21.65 -28.75
CA GLY A 824 9.60 21.41 -29.43
C GLY A 824 10.62 20.59 -28.62
N ASP A 825 10.48 20.51 -27.29
CA ASP A 825 11.30 19.61 -26.47
C ASP A 825 11.12 18.14 -26.90
N VAL A 826 12.14 17.32 -26.67
CA VAL A 826 12.13 15.87 -26.92
C VAL A 826 11.98 15.16 -25.58
N LEU A 827 10.90 14.38 -25.45
CA LEU A 827 10.75 13.42 -24.36
C LEU A 827 11.31 12.06 -24.78
N LEU A 828 11.95 11.39 -23.82
CA LEU A 828 12.41 10.01 -23.94
C LEU A 828 11.56 9.13 -23.03
N VAL A 829 11.00 8.07 -23.60
CA VAL A 829 10.30 6.99 -22.89
C VAL A 829 11.23 5.79 -22.81
N GLY A 830 11.69 5.46 -21.60
CA GLY A 830 12.65 4.38 -21.34
C GLY A 830 12.01 2.98 -21.35
N ASN A 831 12.84 1.93 -21.36
CA ASN A 831 12.42 0.53 -21.36
C ASN A 831 11.42 0.15 -22.48
N ALA A 832 11.52 0.82 -23.62
CA ALA A 832 10.59 0.72 -24.73
C ALA A 832 11.02 -0.29 -25.80
N GLY A 833 12.15 -0.99 -25.61
CA GLY A 833 12.69 -1.92 -26.60
C GLY A 833 11.94 -3.23 -26.75
N ALA A 834 11.18 -3.65 -25.72
CA ALA A 834 10.32 -4.82 -25.76
C ALA A 834 8.86 -4.41 -25.92
N TYR A 835 8.14 -5.05 -26.85
CA TYR A 835 6.71 -4.87 -27.07
C TYR A 835 6.29 -3.41 -27.33
N GLY A 836 7.25 -2.57 -27.74
CA GLY A 836 6.99 -1.21 -28.20
C GLY A 836 6.54 -1.25 -29.66
N ARG A 837 7.50 -1.07 -30.57
CA ARG A 837 7.23 -1.11 -32.01
C ARG A 837 6.54 -2.39 -32.49
N ALA A 838 6.87 -3.54 -31.90
CA ALA A 838 6.24 -4.82 -32.24
C ALA A 838 4.72 -4.84 -32.02
N MET A 839 4.20 -4.09 -31.04
CA MET A 839 2.75 -3.95 -30.76
C MET A 839 2.14 -2.65 -31.32
N SER A 840 2.92 -1.85 -32.05
CA SER A 840 2.43 -0.61 -32.64
C SER A 840 1.49 -0.88 -33.82
N SER A 841 0.55 0.02 -34.06
CA SER A 841 -0.48 -0.09 -35.10
C SER A 841 -0.65 1.21 -35.88
N ASP A 842 -1.30 1.11 -37.02
CA ASP A 842 -1.71 2.27 -37.84
C ASP A 842 -3.10 2.78 -37.41
N TYR A 843 -3.44 2.65 -36.12
CA TYR A 843 -4.72 3.10 -35.58
C TYR A 843 -4.92 4.61 -35.84
N ASN A 844 -6.13 5.00 -36.23
CA ASN A 844 -6.45 6.33 -36.78
C ASN A 844 -5.62 6.73 -38.02
N LEU A 845 -5.12 5.75 -38.78
CA LEU A 845 -4.26 5.94 -39.96
C LEU A 845 -3.00 6.78 -39.65
N ARG A 846 -2.58 6.80 -38.38
CA ARG A 846 -1.34 7.46 -37.99
C ARG A 846 -0.18 6.50 -38.15
N PRO A 847 0.97 6.96 -38.70
CA PRO A 847 2.12 6.10 -38.88
C PRO A 847 2.63 5.59 -37.54
N ARG A 848 3.16 4.37 -37.55
CA ARG A 848 3.96 3.82 -36.46
C ARG A 848 5.30 4.57 -36.38
N GLY A 849 5.91 4.61 -35.20
CA GLY A 849 7.22 5.25 -35.04
C GLY A 849 8.30 4.59 -35.89
N GLY A 850 9.30 5.37 -36.31
CA GLY A 850 10.51 4.82 -36.96
C GLY A 850 11.31 3.92 -36.01
N GLU A 851 12.29 3.20 -36.53
CA GLU A 851 13.25 2.41 -35.74
C GLU A 851 14.67 2.72 -36.20
N ARG A 852 15.63 2.70 -35.27
CA ARG A 852 17.06 2.88 -35.57
C ARG A 852 17.93 2.15 -34.56
N LEU A 853 18.90 1.37 -35.03
CA LEU A 853 19.99 0.86 -34.20
C LEU A 853 21.09 1.93 -34.05
N LEU A 854 21.53 2.15 -32.83
CA LEU A 854 22.67 2.99 -32.47
C LEU A 854 23.88 2.09 -32.25
N VAL A 855 24.89 2.26 -33.10
CA VAL A 855 26.14 1.47 -33.11
C VAL A 855 27.21 2.18 -32.30
#